data_AF-A0AAD1FJ38-F1
#
_entry.id   AF-A0AAD1FJ38-F1
#
_cell.length_a   1.000
_cell.length_b   1.000
_cell.length_c   1.000
_cell.angle_alpha   90.00
_cell.angle_beta   90.00
_cell.angle_gamma   90.00
#
_symmetry.space_group_name_H-M   'P 1'
#
loop_
_entity.id
_entity.type
_entity.pdbx_description
1 polymer ?
#
loop_
_entity_poly.entity_id
_entity_poly.type
_entity_poly.pdbx_seq_one_letter_code
_entity_poly.pdbx_strand_id
1 'polypeptide(L)'
;MKKSSKQLSVLFATAILLANTTVSPLVQAKESSSTGSETSVTTTSGSSSVASTTQSQSSKRASESSASGMSEASGNREGTGKTEAASGEERTDTSKFTQVANIGQIQGESHESPYNGKKVRVANVVVTKTDQYGFYVQDIKGDGNTKTSDAIYVVSQEKVAVGDQLTIEGEVKEGYMEALGLRPGQEFKKPTNSLTVTQLFASKITKNGTAALPEPINISERMPKDIVDNTPTTYDPEHDALDYWESLEGMLTTVKKPRVLGPQYRGDIYLLPAAYQDLPLNNIGGVNLRPNVQNTATIPVYVGNTYVAKAKDYFNEDVVGVVTYRGRIYKLNPTKLPDLQDGGLKREVSKIYPSEDKLTIASYNIENFSANNAAGETPDEKVDKIAKSFINEIHSPDIITLIEVQDNNGSVNDGTVSGVKSGEKLAARIKQLGGKEYKYTEVAPVDGADGGKPGSNIRVAYLYNPQRVKLVEREAGKSTEAAAFKDGHLVKNPARIDPTNPIFTKVRKSLAAEFEFKGEHIVVIANHLKSKLGDDAVYGAKQPAVQNTLAQRIEQGKLLNAFVKEGLKQNPNLKFVLTGDFNDFEFSETAKAVAGNELVNMMLNHDAADRYSYFYRGSNQSLDNIFVSKNIADKTVFSPVHINASFMEEHGRASDHDPVIAQLDFSKKQETPPASPKPSDENKAEKSGEKGTLPSTGTKGTEVAVVGLLLFSVTLLFRKKLTK
;
A
#
# COMPACT_ATOMS: atom_id res chain seq x y z
N MET A 1 -16.85 50.03 -25.84
CA MET A 1 -16.40 51.01 -26.87
C MET A 1 -15.09 51.60 -26.36
N LYS A 2 -13.92 51.66 -27.00
CA LYS A 2 -13.27 51.26 -28.27
C LYS A 2 -11.76 51.10 -27.89
N LYS A 3 -11.07 49.99 -28.19
CA LYS A 3 -10.00 49.79 -29.23
C LYS A 3 -9.12 51.04 -29.49
N SER A 4 -7.78 50.99 -29.58
CA SER A 4 -6.90 50.09 -30.36
C SER A 4 -5.41 50.23 -29.95
N SER A 5 -4.65 49.14 -29.75
CA SER A 5 -3.64 48.50 -30.64
C SER A 5 -2.38 49.30 -31.02
N LYS A 6 -1.19 48.68 -30.86
CA LYS A 6 -0.16 48.53 -31.91
C LYS A 6 0.85 47.43 -31.55
N GLN A 7 0.99 46.45 -32.45
CA GLN A 7 2.14 45.55 -32.60
C GLN A 7 3.26 46.25 -33.36
N LEU A 8 4.52 45.82 -33.17
CA LEU A 8 5.37 45.39 -34.29
C LEU A 8 6.55 44.52 -33.81
N SER A 9 6.84 43.48 -34.59
CA SER A 9 7.97 42.55 -34.49
C SER A 9 9.10 42.97 -35.44
N VAL A 10 10.36 42.68 -35.12
CA VAL A 10 11.44 42.52 -36.11
C VAL A 10 12.39 41.39 -35.66
N LEU A 11 12.54 40.38 -36.52
CA LEU A 11 13.59 39.35 -36.51
C LEU A 11 14.89 39.91 -37.08
N PHE A 12 16.05 39.42 -36.59
CA PHE A 12 17.18 39.08 -37.46
C PHE A 12 17.99 37.88 -36.90
N ALA A 13 18.09 36.87 -37.77
CA ALA A 13 19.04 35.76 -37.87
C ALA A 13 20.50 36.27 -37.99
N THR A 14 21.63 35.58 -37.82
CA THR A 14 22.12 34.22 -37.48
C THR A 14 23.66 34.35 -37.42
N ALA A 15 24.38 33.63 -36.54
CA ALA A 15 25.62 32.87 -36.85
C ALA A 15 26.48 32.54 -35.62
N ILE A 16 27.07 31.35 -35.71
CA ILE A 16 27.72 30.49 -34.72
C ILE A 16 29.25 30.71 -34.73
N LEU A 17 29.93 30.67 -33.56
CA LEU A 17 31.15 29.85 -33.38
C LEU A 17 31.52 29.63 -31.90
N LEU A 18 32.01 28.42 -31.64
CA LEU A 18 32.38 27.77 -30.38
C LEU A 18 33.62 28.35 -29.67
N ALA A 19 33.64 28.28 -28.33
CA ALA A 19 34.79 27.82 -27.56
C ALA A 19 34.39 27.41 -26.13
N ASN A 20 34.79 26.19 -25.76
CA ASN A 20 34.68 25.58 -24.43
C ASN A 20 35.56 26.31 -23.40
N THR A 21 35.04 26.53 -22.18
CA THR A 21 35.79 26.26 -20.94
C THR A 21 34.81 26.00 -19.79
N THR A 22 34.96 24.83 -19.20
CA THR A 22 34.27 24.29 -18.02
C THR A 22 34.69 24.99 -16.73
N VAL A 23 33.73 25.49 -15.96
CA VAL A 23 33.87 25.67 -14.49
C VAL A 23 32.53 25.31 -13.86
N SER A 24 32.47 24.16 -13.20
CA SER A 24 31.33 23.75 -12.37
C SER A 24 31.40 24.45 -11.01
N PRO A 25 30.31 25.07 -10.51
CA PRO A 25 30.12 25.22 -9.08
C PRO A 25 29.43 23.97 -8.53
N LEU A 26 30.10 23.35 -7.58
CA LEU A 26 29.58 22.33 -6.68
C LEU A 26 28.44 22.94 -5.86
N VAL A 27 27.19 22.64 -6.19
CA VAL A 27 26.04 22.93 -5.32
C VAL A 27 25.59 21.63 -4.68
N GLN A 28 25.90 21.54 -3.40
CA GLN A 28 25.57 20.45 -2.50
C GLN A 28 24.06 20.57 -2.16
N ALA A 29 23.21 19.82 -2.87
CA ALA A 29 21.81 19.69 -2.53
C ALA A 29 21.67 18.79 -1.29
N LYS A 30 21.13 19.36 -0.22
CA LYS A 30 20.87 18.70 1.06
C LYS A 30 19.49 18.04 0.95
N GLU A 31 19.48 16.71 0.90
CA GLU A 31 18.25 15.90 0.88
C GLU A 31 17.54 15.98 2.23
N SER A 32 16.25 16.33 2.22
CA SER A 32 15.33 16.15 3.33
C SER A 32 14.10 15.37 2.83
N SER A 33 14.24 14.05 2.74
CA SER A 33 13.10 13.14 2.63
C SER A 33 12.80 12.60 4.04
N SER A 34 11.63 12.90 4.58
CA SER A 34 11.16 12.38 5.87
C SER A 34 10.98 10.87 5.78
N THR A 35 11.99 10.14 6.24
CA THR A 35 11.98 8.69 6.33
C THR A 35 11.07 8.22 7.46
N GLY A 36 9.98 7.55 7.13
CA GLY A 36 9.43 6.51 7.99
C GLY A 36 10.46 5.38 8.09
N SER A 37 11.31 5.45 9.10
CA SER A 37 12.40 4.51 9.34
C SER A 37 11.85 3.13 9.74
N GLU A 38 11.81 2.19 8.81
CA GLU A 38 11.88 0.76 9.13
C GLU A 38 13.34 0.41 9.47
N THR A 39 13.84 0.94 10.59
CA THR A 39 15.06 0.42 11.19
C THR A 39 14.69 -0.73 12.10
N SER A 40 15.13 -1.93 11.75
CA SER A 40 15.11 -3.11 12.62
C SER A 40 15.80 -2.80 13.95
N VAL A 41 15.03 -2.74 15.05
CA VAL A 41 15.56 -2.64 16.42
C VAL A 41 15.27 -3.95 17.14
N THR A 42 16.32 -4.73 17.35
CA THR A 42 16.32 -5.92 18.21
C THR A 42 16.30 -5.48 19.67
N THR A 43 15.32 -5.96 20.44
CA THR A 43 15.26 -5.79 21.89
C THR A 43 16.19 -6.78 22.57
N THR A 44 17.23 -6.30 23.25
CA THR A 44 17.98 -7.09 24.24
C THR A 44 17.20 -7.09 25.56
N SER A 45 16.40 -8.13 25.79
CA SER A 45 15.84 -8.42 27.12
C SER A 45 16.79 -9.35 27.87
N GLY A 46 17.56 -8.79 28.82
CA GLY A 46 18.19 -9.57 29.87
C GLY A 46 17.10 -10.09 30.80
N SER A 47 16.80 -11.39 30.75
CA SER A 47 15.91 -12.04 31.69
C SER A 47 16.75 -12.72 32.79
N SER A 48 16.58 -12.20 34.00
CA SER A 48 17.00 -12.82 35.24
C SER A 48 16.17 -14.08 35.53
N SER A 49 16.89 -15.14 35.88
CA SER A 49 16.41 -16.45 36.33
C SER A 49 15.41 -16.39 37.49
N VAL A 50 14.30 -17.12 37.36
CA VAL A 50 13.59 -17.71 38.50
C VAL A 50 13.18 -19.14 38.14
N ALA A 51 13.66 -20.08 38.94
CA ALA A 51 13.41 -21.50 38.84
C ALA A 51 11.98 -21.86 39.25
N SER A 52 11.38 -22.85 38.59
CA SER A 52 10.37 -23.71 39.21
C SER A 52 10.40 -25.09 38.55
N THR A 53 10.64 -26.08 39.40
CA THR A 53 10.74 -27.52 39.15
C THR A 53 9.35 -28.14 39.10
N THR A 54 9.07 -29.08 38.19
CA THR A 54 8.31 -30.31 38.50
C THR A 54 8.35 -31.36 37.37
N GLN A 55 9.04 -32.46 37.69
CA GLN A 55 8.74 -33.89 37.44
C GLN A 55 8.14 -34.39 36.11
N SER A 56 9.02 -35.07 35.37
CA SER A 56 8.93 -36.42 34.78
C SER A 56 7.64 -37.26 34.90
N GLN A 57 7.23 -37.89 33.79
CA GLN A 57 7.11 -39.36 33.71
C GLN A 57 7.13 -39.91 32.26
N SER A 58 7.60 -41.14 32.16
CA SER A 58 8.12 -41.91 31.03
C SER A 58 7.09 -42.76 30.26
N SER A 59 7.43 -43.18 29.03
CA SER A 59 7.19 -44.58 28.59
C SER A 59 8.19 -45.05 27.53
N LYS A 60 8.61 -46.32 27.66
CA LYS A 60 9.56 -47.09 26.84
C LYS A 60 8.81 -48.11 25.96
N ARG A 61 9.37 -48.47 24.80
CA ARG A 61 9.53 -49.85 24.26
C ARG A 61 10.32 -49.75 22.93
N ALA A 62 11.54 -50.28 22.82
CA ALA A 62 11.99 -51.68 22.72
C ALA A 62 11.94 -52.24 21.27
N SER A 63 13.12 -52.69 20.86
CA SER A 63 13.62 -53.26 19.60
C SER A 63 13.29 -54.74 19.38
N GLU A 64 13.50 -55.21 18.13
CA GLU A 64 13.95 -56.56 17.65
C GLU A 64 13.29 -56.87 16.29
N SER A 65 13.78 -57.67 15.33
CA SER A 65 15.09 -58.24 14.92
C SER A 65 14.84 -59.03 13.59
N SER A 66 15.77 -59.08 12.62
CA SER A 66 16.50 -60.29 12.15
C SER A 66 16.06 -61.00 10.84
N ALA A 67 17.10 -61.34 10.02
CA ALA A 67 17.33 -62.53 9.18
C ALA A 67 16.55 -62.69 7.84
N SER A 68 17.05 -63.30 6.74
CA SER A 68 18.28 -64.05 6.36
C SER A 68 18.31 -64.24 4.81
N GLY A 69 19.49 -64.25 4.14
CA GLY A 69 20.15 -65.45 3.55
C GLY A 69 19.83 -65.63 2.03
N MET A 70 20.66 -66.12 1.09
CA MET A 70 21.99 -66.72 1.05
C MET A 70 22.35 -67.00 -0.45
N SER A 71 23.63 -66.94 -0.86
CA SER A 71 24.37 -67.97 -1.66
C SER A 71 25.65 -67.48 -2.40
N GLU A 72 26.65 -68.35 -2.26
CA GLU A 72 28.06 -68.46 -2.71
C GLU A 72 28.26 -68.68 -4.23
N ALA A 73 29.42 -68.75 -4.90
CA ALA A 73 30.86 -68.45 -4.70
C ALA A 73 31.63 -68.72 -6.03
N SER A 74 32.96 -68.50 -6.00
CA SER A 74 34.05 -68.97 -6.92
C SER A 74 34.56 -67.93 -7.93
N GLY A 75 35.86 -67.69 -8.17
CA GLY A 75 37.12 -68.30 -7.72
C GLY A 75 38.35 -67.57 -8.35
N ASN A 76 39.51 -67.75 -7.72
CA ASN A 76 40.87 -67.18 -7.97
C ASN A 76 41.44 -67.20 -9.41
N ARG A 77 42.33 -66.23 -9.75
CA ARG A 77 43.81 -66.43 -9.90
C ARG A 77 44.64 -65.17 -10.24
N GLU A 78 45.89 -65.24 -9.78
CA GLU A 78 47.02 -64.29 -9.79
C GLU A 78 47.62 -63.94 -11.17
N GLY A 79 48.47 -62.89 -11.22
CA GLY A 79 49.64 -62.89 -12.11
C GLY A 79 50.20 -61.52 -12.56
N THR A 80 51.28 -61.10 -11.90
CA THR A 80 52.22 -59.98 -12.11
C THR A 80 52.68 -59.59 -13.54
N GLY A 81 53.03 -58.30 -13.73
CA GLY A 81 53.97 -57.82 -14.75
C GLY A 81 54.32 -56.32 -14.61
N LYS A 82 55.60 -55.97 -14.46
CA LYS A 82 56.18 -54.60 -14.31
C LYS A 82 56.81 -54.12 -15.64
N THR A 83 56.71 -52.80 -15.90
CA THR A 83 57.64 -51.88 -16.65
C THR A 83 57.87 -52.16 -18.16
N GLU A 84 57.96 -51.22 -19.12
CA GLU A 84 58.52 -49.85 -19.20
C GLU A 84 57.80 -48.94 -20.25
N ALA A 85 58.24 -47.68 -20.28
CA ALA A 85 57.68 -46.46 -20.87
C ALA A 85 57.46 -46.37 -22.40
N ALA A 86 56.51 -45.51 -22.79
CA ALA A 86 56.67 -44.61 -23.93
C ALA A 86 55.82 -43.34 -23.73
N SER A 87 56.50 -42.22 -23.89
CA SER A 87 56.07 -40.82 -23.81
C SER A 87 54.82 -40.47 -24.63
N GLY A 88 53.91 -39.73 -24.00
CA GLY A 88 52.88 -38.93 -24.65
C GLY A 88 52.47 -37.82 -23.71
N GLU A 89 53.18 -36.69 -23.75
CA GLU A 89 52.74 -35.45 -23.10
C GLU A 89 51.46 -34.96 -23.78
N GLU A 90 50.31 -35.30 -23.22
CA GLU A 90 49.11 -34.46 -23.33
C GLU A 90 48.99 -33.66 -22.03
N ARG A 91 49.48 -32.42 -22.07
CA ARG A 91 49.08 -31.40 -21.09
C ARG A 91 47.59 -31.15 -21.26
N THR A 92 46.78 -31.86 -20.50
CA THR A 92 45.41 -31.42 -20.18
C THR A 92 45.53 -30.23 -19.24
N ASP A 93 45.43 -29.03 -19.80
CA ASP A 93 45.20 -27.82 -19.01
C ASP A 93 43.79 -27.95 -18.40
N THR A 94 43.73 -28.45 -17.17
CA THR A 94 42.48 -28.56 -16.41
C THR A 94 42.05 -27.16 -16.03
N SER A 95 41.22 -26.55 -16.88
CA SER A 95 40.51 -25.30 -16.57
C SER A 95 39.90 -25.40 -15.18
N LYS A 96 40.31 -24.49 -14.27
CA LYS A 96 39.74 -24.35 -12.91
C LYS A 96 38.26 -23.94 -12.89
N PHE A 97 37.68 -23.67 -14.05
CA PHE A 97 36.30 -23.22 -14.22
C PHE A 97 35.46 -24.31 -14.89
N THR A 98 34.28 -24.58 -14.33
CA THR A 98 33.26 -25.39 -14.98
C THR A 98 32.72 -24.64 -16.18
N GLN A 99 32.82 -25.22 -17.37
CA GLN A 99 32.19 -24.64 -18.55
C GLN A 99 30.68 -24.83 -18.48
N VAL A 100 29.94 -23.73 -18.59
CA VAL A 100 28.48 -23.73 -18.60
C VAL A 100 28.02 -23.28 -19.98
N ALA A 101 27.02 -23.96 -20.53
CA ALA A 101 26.59 -23.74 -21.91
C ALA A 101 25.78 -22.44 -22.06
N ASN A 102 25.02 -22.07 -21.02
CA ASN A 102 24.11 -20.93 -20.95
C ASN A 102 24.01 -20.44 -19.49
N ILE A 103 23.47 -19.25 -19.29
CA ILE A 103 23.19 -18.69 -17.97
C ILE A 103 22.01 -19.39 -17.30
N GLY A 104 21.03 -19.93 -18.06
CA GLY A 104 19.91 -20.71 -17.53
C GLY A 104 20.33 -21.86 -16.61
N GLN A 105 21.45 -22.52 -16.90
CA GLN A 105 22.06 -23.54 -16.03
C GLN A 105 22.64 -22.96 -14.74
N ILE A 106 23.17 -21.74 -14.78
CA ILE A 106 23.66 -21.03 -13.59
C ILE A 106 22.48 -20.66 -12.70
N GLN A 107 21.41 -20.11 -13.27
CA GLN A 107 20.21 -19.72 -12.55
C GLN A 107 19.49 -20.93 -11.96
N GLY A 108 19.11 -21.90 -12.81
CA GLY A 108 18.40 -23.11 -12.40
C GLY A 108 16.91 -22.86 -12.09
N GLU A 109 16.18 -23.94 -11.81
CA GLU A 109 14.74 -23.92 -11.49
C GLU A 109 14.51 -23.83 -9.97
N SER A 110 15.13 -22.84 -9.33
CA SER A 110 15.01 -22.56 -7.90
C SER A 110 15.44 -21.12 -7.57
N HIS A 111 15.00 -20.60 -6.43
CA HIS A 111 15.42 -19.29 -5.89
C HIS A 111 16.89 -19.22 -5.40
N GLU A 112 17.63 -20.32 -5.50
CA GLU A 112 19.06 -20.34 -5.24
C GLU A 112 19.75 -21.08 -6.37
N SER A 113 20.86 -20.53 -6.86
CA SER A 113 21.62 -21.12 -7.95
C SER A 113 22.21 -22.50 -7.58
N PRO A 114 22.09 -23.53 -8.45
CA PRO A 114 22.82 -24.80 -8.30
C PRO A 114 24.33 -24.64 -8.48
N TYR A 115 24.80 -23.45 -8.89
CA TYR A 115 26.20 -23.08 -9.01
C TYR A 115 26.69 -22.16 -7.89
N ASN A 116 25.89 -21.85 -6.87
CA ASN A 116 26.35 -21.04 -5.73
C ASN A 116 27.67 -21.57 -5.13
N GLY A 117 28.68 -20.69 -5.04
CA GLY A 117 30.05 -21.00 -4.59
C GLY A 117 30.95 -21.68 -5.63
N LYS A 118 30.47 -21.97 -6.84
CA LYS A 118 31.24 -22.62 -7.91
C LYS A 118 31.87 -21.59 -8.84
N LYS A 119 32.99 -21.98 -9.44
CA LYS A 119 33.69 -21.21 -10.48
C LYS A 119 33.23 -21.65 -11.86
N VAL A 120 32.71 -20.72 -12.64
CA VAL A 120 32.13 -20.98 -13.96
C VAL A 120 32.80 -20.17 -15.06
N ARG A 121 32.76 -20.72 -16.27
CA ARG A 121 33.06 -20.01 -17.51
C ARG A 121 31.84 -20.05 -18.41
N VAL A 122 31.29 -18.87 -18.71
CA VAL A 122 30.16 -18.70 -19.63
C VAL A 122 30.59 -17.83 -20.81
N ALA A 123 30.18 -18.19 -22.02
CA ALA A 123 30.56 -17.52 -23.26
C ALA A 123 29.32 -17.17 -24.08
N ASN A 124 29.48 -16.29 -25.08
CA ASN A 124 28.40 -15.86 -25.98
C ASN A 124 27.24 -15.16 -25.26
N VAL A 125 27.58 -14.37 -24.25
CA VAL A 125 26.64 -13.49 -23.55
C VAL A 125 26.81 -12.06 -24.06
N VAL A 126 25.76 -11.24 -23.97
CA VAL A 126 25.78 -9.84 -24.39
C VAL A 126 25.37 -8.92 -23.24
N VAL A 127 26.06 -7.79 -23.08
CA VAL A 127 25.74 -6.79 -22.07
C VAL A 127 24.42 -6.09 -22.40
N THR A 128 23.42 -6.21 -21.53
CA THR A 128 22.08 -5.62 -21.71
C THR A 128 21.92 -4.30 -20.96
N LYS A 129 22.62 -4.12 -19.84
CA LYS A 129 22.62 -2.88 -19.05
C LYS A 129 23.87 -2.75 -18.20
N THR A 130 24.46 -1.56 -18.14
CA THR A 130 25.55 -1.24 -17.20
C THR A 130 25.01 -0.65 -15.90
N ASP A 131 25.71 -0.89 -14.80
CA ASP A 131 25.37 -0.41 -13.46
C ASP A 131 26.64 0.06 -12.71
N GLN A 132 26.48 0.67 -11.54
CA GLN A 132 27.59 1.24 -10.76
C GLN A 132 28.62 0.19 -10.30
N TYR A 133 28.18 -1.03 -9.99
CA TYR A 133 29.03 -2.09 -9.41
C TYR A 133 29.32 -3.23 -10.38
N GLY A 134 28.86 -3.12 -11.62
CA GLY A 134 28.83 -4.22 -12.56
C GLY A 134 27.93 -3.97 -13.75
N PHE A 135 27.39 -5.05 -14.31
CA PHE A 135 26.52 -4.98 -15.48
C PHE A 135 25.70 -6.27 -15.61
N TYR A 136 24.57 -6.18 -16.27
CA TYR A 136 23.73 -7.31 -16.62
C TYR A 136 24.18 -7.88 -17.97
N VAL A 137 24.28 -9.19 -18.05
CA VAL A 137 24.47 -9.92 -19.31
C VAL A 137 23.35 -10.92 -19.51
N GLN A 138 23.04 -11.23 -20.75
CA GLN A 138 22.08 -12.24 -21.13
C GLN A 138 22.66 -13.11 -22.26
N ASP A 139 22.27 -14.38 -22.32
CA ASP A 139 22.65 -15.25 -23.42
C ASP A 139 22.17 -14.68 -24.75
N ILE A 140 23.03 -14.67 -25.77
CA ILE A 140 22.63 -14.28 -27.14
C ILE A 140 21.60 -15.27 -27.69
N LYS A 141 21.74 -16.55 -27.32
CA LYS A 141 20.78 -17.60 -27.59
C LYS A 141 20.51 -18.33 -26.28
N GLY A 142 19.35 -18.01 -25.69
CA GLY A 142 18.88 -18.67 -24.47
C GLY A 142 18.65 -20.17 -24.63
N ASP A 143 18.39 -20.82 -23.51
CA ASP A 143 18.25 -22.28 -23.45
C ASP A 143 16.86 -22.81 -23.83
N GLY A 144 15.89 -21.89 -23.99
CA GLY A 144 14.51 -22.19 -24.34
C GLY A 144 13.66 -22.67 -23.16
N ASN A 145 14.21 -22.70 -21.95
CA ASN A 145 13.51 -23.05 -20.73
C ASN A 145 12.93 -21.80 -20.07
N THR A 146 11.61 -21.65 -20.16
CA THR A 146 10.92 -20.48 -19.58
C THR A 146 10.87 -20.45 -18.05
N LYS A 147 11.35 -21.52 -17.40
CA LYS A 147 11.46 -21.62 -15.94
C LYS A 147 12.81 -21.14 -15.42
N THR A 148 13.75 -20.78 -16.28
CA THR A 148 15.07 -20.30 -15.88
C THR A 148 15.37 -18.97 -16.55
N SER A 149 16.10 -18.10 -15.86
CA SER A 149 16.58 -16.86 -16.48
C SER A 149 17.80 -17.12 -17.37
N ASP A 150 17.79 -16.56 -18.58
CA ASP A 150 18.97 -16.53 -19.46
C ASP A 150 19.94 -15.37 -19.13
N ALA A 151 19.75 -14.67 -18.01
CA ALA A 151 20.49 -13.48 -17.65
C ALA A 151 21.03 -13.51 -16.22
N ILE A 152 22.11 -12.76 -15.97
CA ILE A 152 22.76 -12.70 -14.66
C ILE A 152 23.41 -11.33 -14.44
N TYR A 153 23.46 -10.89 -13.19
CA TYR A 153 24.23 -9.71 -12.81
C TYR A 153 25.71 -10.08 -12.61
N VAL A 154 26.60 -9.38 -13.31
CA VAL A 154 28.04 -9.58 -13.23
C VAL A 154 28.65 -8.48 -12.37
N VAL A 155 29.24 -8.84 -11.25
CA VAL A 155 29.97 -7.92 -10.37
C VAL A 155 31.38 -7.74 -10.93
N SER A 156 31.71 -6.53 -11.41
CA SER A 156 33.01 -6.21 -12.00
C SER A 156 33.25 -4.70 -12.06
N GLN A 157 34.51 -4.29 -12.07
CA GLN A 157 34.94 -2.90 -12.32
C GLN A 157 35.42 -2.68 -13.77
N GLU A 158 35.44 -3.74 -14.59
CA GLU A 158 35.81 -3.61 -16.00
C GLU A 158 34.81 -2.75 -16.77
N LYS A 159 35.32 -1.89 -17.65
CA LYS A 159 34.48 -1.01 -18.47
C LYS A 159 33.99 -1.76 -19.70
N VAL A 160 32.68 -1.98 -19.76
CA VAL A 160 31.97 -2.58 -20.90
C VAL A 160 30.90 -1.63 -21.43
N ALA A 161 30.44 -1.87 -22.66
CA ALA A 161 29.31 -1.16 -23.24
C ALA A 161 28.12 -2.11 -23.48
N VAL A 162 26.91 -1.58 -23.45
CA VAL A 162 25.71 -2.31 -23.90
C VAL A 162 25.92 -2.79 -25.33
N GLY A 163 25.61 -4.06 -25.60
CA GLY A 163 25.87 -4.72 -26.88
C GLY A 163 27.23 -5.41 -26.98
N ASP A 164 28.14 -5.25 -26.01
CA ASP A 164 29.40 -6.01 -25.99
C ASP A 164 29.13 -7.51 -25.81
N GLN A 165 29.72 -8.33 -26.68
CA GLN A 165 29.71 -9.79 -26.56
C GLN A 165 30.89 -10.24 -25.71
N LEU A 166 30.62 -11.02 -24.67
CA LEU A 166 31.60 -11.39 -23.66
C LEU A 166 31.74 -12.91 -23.50
N THR A 167 32.93 -13.30 -23.02
CA THR A 167 33.17 -14.53 -22.27
C THR A 167 33.61 -14.13 -20.87
N ILE A 168 33.01 -14.74 -19.85
CA ILE A 168 33.21 -14.36 -18.45
C ILE A 168 33.62 -15.59 -17.65
N GLU A 169 34.70 -15.47 -16.89
CA GLU A 169 35.16 -16.45 -15.91
C GLU A 169 35.03 -15.84 -14.51
N GLY A 170 34.33 -16.52 -13.61
CA GLY A 170 34.04 -15.96 -12.29
C GLY A 170 33.49 -16.98 -11.29
N GLU A 171 33.19 -16.51 -10.09
CA GLU A 171 32.53 -17.30 -9.04
C GLU A 171 31.07 -16.86 -8.90
N VAL A 172 30.15 -17.83 -8.90
CA VAL A 172 28.72 -17.57 -8.70
C VAL A 172 28.43 -17.47 -7.20
N LYS A 173 27.64 -16.49 -6.79
CA LYS A 173 27.24 -16.28 -5.40
C LYS A 173 25.80 -15.84 -5.29
N GLU A 174 25.10 -16.40 -4.31
CA GLU A 174 23.86 -15.82 -3.79
C GLU A 174 24.18 -14.60 -2.92
N GLY A 175 23.58 -13.46 -3.24
CA GLY A 175 23.89 -12.20 -2.56
C GLY A 175 22.76 -11.19 -2.55
N TYR A 176 22.96 -10.09 -1.82
CA TYR A 176 22.02 -8.97 -1.79
C TYR A 176 22.59 -7.82 -2.62
N MET A 177 21.78 -7.24 -3.51
CA MET A 177 22.19 -6.08 -4.31
C MET A 177 22.58 -4.89 -3.40
N GLU A 178 21.95 -4.75 -2.24
CA GLU A 178 22.28 -3.71 -1.25
C GLU A 178 23.68 -3.86 -0.64
N ALA A 179 24.23 -5.09 -0.61
CA ALA A 179 25.56 -5.34 -0.06
C ALA A 179 26.69 -4.80 -0.96
N LEU A 180 26.43 -4.68 -2.27
CA LEU A 180 27.42 -4.21 -3.25
C LEU A 180 27.76 -2.71 -3.07
N GLY A 181 26.83 -1.94 -2.50
CA GLY A 181 26.98 -0.48 -2.32
C GLY A 181 27.54 -0.02 -0.99
N LEU A 182 28.00 -0.93 -0.13
CA LEU A 182 28.54 -0.58 1.18
C LEU A 182 29.87 0.16 1.07
N ARG A 183 29.99 1.25 1.81
CA ARG A 183 31.26 1.98 1.94
C ARG A 183 32.19 1.24 2.90
N PRO A 184 33.52 1.40 2.77
CA PRO A 184 34.47 0.86 3.73
C PRO A 184 34.10 1.24 5.17
N GLY A 185 34.07 0.23 6.06
CA GLY A 185 33.70 0.40 7.47
C GLY A 185 32.20 0.33 7.77
N GLN A 186 31.33 0.18 6.76
CA GLN A 186 29.91 -0.09 6.98
C GLN A 186 29.66 -1.58 7.15
N GLU A 187 28.94 -1.94 8.20
CA GLU A 187 28.47 -3.30 8.42
C GLU A 187 27.21 -3.57 7.58
N PHE A 188 27.21 -4.68 6.84
CA PHE A 188 26.01 -5.13 6.15
C PHE A 188 25.01 -5.70 7.14
N LYS A 189 23.83 -5.10 7.23
CA LYS A 189 22.72 -5.68 7.97
C LYS A 189 21.87 -6.50 7.00
N LYS A 190 21.98 -7.83 7.10
CA LYS A 190 21.15 -8.76 6.32
C LYS A 190 19.67 -8.39 6.48
N PRO A 191 18.95 -8.11 5.39
CA PRO A 191 17.51 -7.85 5.46
C PRO A 191 16.76 -9.08 5.97
N THR A 192 15.84 -8.89 6.91
CA THR A 192 14.95 -9.96 7.37
C THR A 192 13.94 -10.29 6.28
N ASN A 193 13.69 -11.59 6.04
CA ASN A 193 12.68 -12.08 5.10
C ASN A 193 12.83 -11.48 3.67
N SER A 194 14.04 -11.57 3.12
CA SER A 194 14.41 -11.10 1.78
C SER A 194 15.08 -12.22 1.00
N LEU A 195 14.75 -12.33 -0.28
CA LEU A 195 15.46 -13.21 -1.22
C LEU A 195 16.86 -12.68 -1.53
N THR A 196 17.71 -13.58 -2.02
CA THR A 196 18.99 -13.27 -2.64
C THR A 196 18.82 -13.09 -4.16
N VAL A 197 19.89 -12.68 -4.81
CA VAL A 197 20.04 -12.58 -6.26
C VAL A 197 21.25 -13.40 -6.65
N THR A 198 21.17 -14.15 -7.75
CA THR A 198 22.31 -14.89 -8.30
C THR A 198 23.26 -13.92 -9.00
N GLN A 199 24.51 -13.87 -8.53
CA GLN A 199 25.53 -12.93 -9.00
C GLN A 199 26.78 -13.67 -9.50
N LEU A 200 27.39 -13.19 -10.58
CA LEU A 200 28.69 -13.67 -11.07
C LEU A 200 29.79 -12.67 -10.75
N PHE A 201 30.66 -13.01 -9.80
CA PHE A 201 31.85 -12.21 -9.47
C PHE A 201 32.95 -12.49 -10.48
N ALA A 202 33.12 -11.59 -11.44
CA ALA A 202 34.05 -11.77 -12.54
C ALA A 202 35.50 -11.72 -12.06
N SER A 203 36.27 -12.73 -12.46
CA SER A 203 37.73 -12.78 -12.31
C SER A 203 38.46 -12.45 -13.61
N LYS A 204 37.81 -12.66 -14.75
CA LYS A 204 38.29 -12.30 -16.09
C LYS A 204 37.11 -12.11 -17.02
N ILE A 205 37.15 -11.04 -17.81
CA ILE A 205 36.23 -10.80 -18.91
C ILE A 205 37.03 -10.75 -20.21
N THR A 206 36.52 -11.41 -21.25
CA THR A 206 37.07 -11.36 -22.60
C THR A 206 36.01 -10.79 -23.55
N LYS A 207 36.32 -9.68 -24.19
CA LYS A 207 35.45 -9.06 -25.20
C LYS A 207 35.67 -9.71 -26.56
N ASN A 208 34.62 -10.34 -27.09
CA ASN A 208 34.66 -11.09 -28.35
C ASN A 208 34.08 -10.30 -29.55
N GLY A 209 33.62 -9.06 -29.32
CA GLY A 209 32.99 -8.22 -30.32
C GLY A 209 31.72 -7.56 -29.78
N THR A 210 30.74 -7.39 -30.65
CA THR A 210 29.40 -6.87 -30.32
C THR A 210 28.32 -7.77 -30.89
N ALA A 211 27.16 -7.83 -30.23
CA ALA A 211 25.99 -8.57 -30.68
C ALA A 211 24.72 -7.71 -30.55
N ALA A 212 23.67 -8.09 -31.29
CA ALA A 212 22.34 -7.56 -31.03
C ALA A 212 21.86 -7.98 -29.65
N LEU A 213 21.06 -7.13 -28.99
CA LEU A 213 20.43 -7.50 -27.73
C LEU A 213 19.33 -8.55 -27.99
N PRO A 214 19.08 -9.46 -27.04
CA PRO A 214 17.92 -10.35 -27.10
C PRO A 214 16.62 -9.54 -27.12
N GLU A 215 15.59 -10.08 -27.77
CA GLU A 215 14.27 -9.45 -27.75
C GLU A 215 13.71 -9.42 -26.32
N PRO A 216 13.22 -8.27 -25.81
CA PRO A 216 12.72 -8.18 -24.45
C PRO A 216 11.46 -9.04 -24.23
N ILE A 217 11.43 -9.81 -23.14
CA ILE A 217 10.26 -10.61 -22.76
C ILE A 217 9.16 -9.72 -22.18
N ASN A 218 7.91 -9.89 -22.62
CA ASN A 218 6.78 -9.17 -22.05
C ASN A 218 6.36 -9.78 -20.71
N ILE A 219 6.61 -9.08 -19.60
CA ILE A 219 6.34 -9.55 -18.23
C ILE A 219 4.85 -9.93 -18.05
N SER A 220 3.95 -9.21 -18.72
CA SER A 220 2.51 -9.40 -18.54
C SER A 220 1.93 -10.65 -19.21
N GLU A 221 2.67 -11.30 -20.11
CA GLU A 221 2.14 -12.40 -20.93
C GLU A 221 1.87 -13.66 -20.11
N ARG A 222 2.70 -13.92 -19.09
CA ARG A 222 2.65 -15.14 -18.28
C ARG A 222 2.50 -14.91 -16.78
N MET A 223 2.47 -13.65 -16.33
CA MET A 223 2.35 -13.31 -14.92
C MET A 223 1.11 -13.99 -14.28
N PRO A 224 1.32 -14.89 -13.29
CA PRO A 224 0.21 -15.50 -12.57
C PRO A 224 -0.67 -14.45 -11.91
N LYS A 225 -1.99 -14.61 -12.06
CA LYS A 225 -2.96 -13.65 -11.53
C LYS A 225 -3.25 -13.99 -10.07
N ASP A 226 -3.29 -12.97 -9.22
CA ASP A 226 -3.79 -13.03 -7.84
C ASP A 226 -2.98 -13.85 -6.83
N ILE A 227 -2.05 -14.70 -7.30
CA ILE A 227 -1.28 -15.64 -6.52
C ILE A 227 0.19 -15.23 -6.54
N VAL A 228 0.77 -15.01 -5.35
CA VAL A 228 2.20 -14.71 -5.22
C VAL A 228 2.99 -16.00 -5.09
N ASP A 229 2.68 -16.78 -4.06
CA ASP A 229 3.21 -18.12 -3.86
C ASP A 229 2.23 -18.86 -2.95
N ASN A 230 1.65 -19.95 -3.45
CA ASN A 230 0.86 -20.88 -2.65
C ASN A 230 1.47 -22.29 -2.58
N THR A 231 2.58 -22.53 -3.27
CA THR A 231 3.34 -23.79 -3.24
C THR A 231 4.80 -23.59 -2.82
N PRO A 232 5.10 -23.02 -1.64
CA PRO A 232 6.43 -22.49 -1.29
C PRO A 232 7.57 -23.52 -1.18
N THR A 233 7.26 -24.81 -1.35
CA THR A 233 8.22 -25.92 -1.38
C THR A 233 8.53 -26.41 -2.79
N THR A 234 7.86 -25.86 -3.80
CA THR A 234 7.95 -26.26 -5.20
C THR A 234 8.20 -25.02 -6.04
N TYR A 235 9.18 -25.06 -6.93
CA TYR A 235 9.40 -23.97 -7.87
C TYR A 235 8.40 -24.09 -9.04
N ASP A 236 7.43 -23.18 -9.12
CA ASP A 236 6.32 -23.18 -10.08
C ASP A 236 6.02 -21.79 -10.68
N PRO A 237 6.89 -21.30 -11.60
CA PRO A 237 6.69 -20.01 -12.28
C PRO A 237 5.50 -19.96 -13.23
N GLU A 238 4.74 -21.05 -13.39
CA GLU A 238 3.49 -21.06 -14.16
C GLU A 238 2.29 -20.62 -13.32
N HIS A 239 2.34 -20.84 -12.01
CA HIS A 239 1.22 -20.58 -11.09
C HIS A 239 1.54 -19.59 -9.97
N ASP A 240 2.83 -19.40 -9.64
CA ASP A 240 3.29 -18.54 -8.56
C ASP A 240 4.06 -17.32 -9.11
N ALA A 241 3.57 -16.11 -8.82
CA ALA A 241 4.17 -14.88 -9.34
C ALA A 241 5.56 -14.60 -8.77
N LEU A 242 5.87 -15.07 -7.56
CA LEU A 242 7.22 -14.98 -6.99
C LEU A 242 8.23 -15.70 -7.87
N ASP A 243 7.91 -16.94 -8.23
CA ASP A 243 8.76 -17.82 -9.03
C ASP A 243 8.84 -17.35 -10.47
N TYR A 244 7.73 -16.82 -11.02
CA TYR A 244 7.75 -16.20 -12.34
C TYR A 244 8.66 -14.96 -12.39
N TRP A 245 8.72 -14.17 -11.31
CA TRP A 245 9.68 -13.09 -11.22
C TRP A 245 11.13 -13.58 -11.16
N GLU A 246 11.36 -14.66 -10.40
CA GLU A 246 12.66 -15.32 -10.32
C GLU A 246 13.12 -15.86 -11.67
N SER A 247 12.22 -16.46 -12.46
CA SER A 247 12.56 -16.97 -13.80
C SER A 247 12.93 -15.86 -14.80
N LEU A 248 12.70 -14.59 -14.44
CA LEU A 248 13.08 -13.43 -15.23
C LEU A 248 14.29 -12.68 -14.65
N GLU A 249 14.91 -13.15 -13.56
CA GLU A 249 15.96 -12.41 -12.84
C GLU A 249 17.07 -11.93 -13.78
N GLY A 250 17.31 -10.62 -13.86
CA GLY A 250 18.34 -10.03 -14.70
C GLY A 250 17.98 -9.91 -16.19
N MET A 251 16.91 -10.55 -16.65
CA MET A 251 16.55 -10.58 -18.08
C MET A 251 16.08 -9.22 -18.57
N LEU A 252 16.38 -8.92 -19.83
CA LEU A 252 15.79 -7.80 -20.54
C LEU A 252 14.31 -8.08 -20.79
N THR A 253 13.45 -7.22 -20.27
CA THR A 253 12.00 -7.36 -20.27
C THR A 253 11.32 -6.06 -20.68
N THR A 254 10.03 -6.16 -21.03
CA THR A 254 9.22 -5.04 -21.47
C THR A 254 7.85 -5.03 -20.80
N VAL A 255 7.34 -3.84 -20.53
CA VAL A 255 5.96 -3.57 -20.18
C VAL A 255 5.34 -2.77 -21.30
N LYS A 256 4.33 -3.35 -21.97
CA LYS A 256 3.69 -2.75 -23.14
C LYS A 256 2.77 -1.58 -22.78
N LYS A 257 3.07 -0.40 -23.32
CA LYS A 257 2.32 0.88 -23.19
C LYS A 257 1.56 1.04 -21.85
N PRO A 258 2.26 1.00 -20.71
CA PRO A 258 1.61 0.94 -19.42
C PRO A 258 1.00 2.27 -18.98
N ARG A 259 0.06 2.16 -18.02
CA ARG A 259 -0.39 3.28 -17.19
C ARG A 259 0.26 3.23 -15.80
N VAL A 260 0.40 4.39 -15.17
CA VAL A 260 0.84 4.55 -13.79
C VAL A 260 -0.36 4.42 -12.85
N LEU A 261 -0.20 3.60 -11.81
CA LEU A 261 -1.25 3.29 -10.85
C LEU A 261 -1.34 4.26 -9.67
N GLY A 262 -0.30 5.05 -9.43
CA GLY A 262 -0.23 5.95 -8.27
C GLY A 262 1.09 6.70 -8.19
N PRO A 263 1.29 7.45 -7.09
CA PRO A 263 2.52 8.20 -6.88
C PRO A 263 3.73 7.29 -6.71
N GLN A 264 4.91 7.89 -6.83
CA GLN A 264 6.15 7.21 -6.51
C GLN A 264 6.18 6.77 -5.03
N TYR A 265 6.73 5.57 -4.77
CA TYR A 265 6.99 5.05 -3.44
C TYR A 265 8.43 4.52 -3.35
N ARG A 266 9.26 5.16 -2.52
CA ARG A 266 10.67 4.77 -2.29
C ARG A 266 11.47 4.54 -3.58
N GLY A 267 11.27 5.43 -4.55
CA GLY A 267 11.95 5.41 -5.83
C GLY A 267 11.31 4.53 -6.90
N ASP A 268 10.26 3.79 -6.57
CA ASP A 268 9.52 2.97 -7.53
C ASP A 268 8.24 3.70 -7.99
N ILE A 269 7.92 3.61 -9.28
CA ILE A 269 6.54 3.78 -9.77
C ILE A 269 5.94 2.40 -10.03
N TYR A 270 4.60 2.32 -10.08
CA TYR A 270 3.89 1.07 -10.30
C TYR A 270 3.07 1.16 -11.57
N LEU A 271 3.32 0.22 -12.47
CA LEU A 271 2.76 0.21 -13.81
C LEU A 271 1.72 -0.89 -13.94
N LEU A 272 0.63 -0.58 -14.63
CA LEU A 272 -0.30 -1.58 -15.12
C LEU A 272 -0.12 -1.73 -16.64
N PRO A 273 0.32 -2.92 -17.11
CA PRO A 273 0.47 -3.21 -18.54
C PRO A 273 -0.86 -3.05 -19.30
N ALA A 274 -0.80 -2.64 -20.56
CA ALA A 274 -1.99 -2.43 -21.40
C ALA A 274 -2.84 -3.70 -21.62
N ALA A 275 -2.29 -4.89 -21.37
CA ALA A 275 -2.98 -6.19 -21.48
C ALA A 275 -4.04 -6.40 -20.39
N TYR A 276 -3.96 -5.69 -19.26
CA TYR A 276 -4.86 -5.86 -18.12
C TYR A 276 -6.08 -4.92 -18.15
N GLN A 277 -6.72 -4.77 -19.32
CA GLN A 277 -7.90 -3.89 -19.46
C GLN A 277 -9.13 -4.41 -18.70
N ASP A 278 -9.19 -5.71 -18.45
CA ASP A 278 -10.31 -6.37 -17.77
C ASP A 278 -10.23 -6.28 -16.24
N LEU A 279 -9.11 -5.80 -15.67
CA LEU A 279 -9.05 -5.59 -14.23
C LEU A 279 -10.00 -4.46 -13.82
N PRO A 280 -10.79 -4.63 -12.74
CA PRO A 280 -11.65 -3.58 -12.25
C PRO A 280 -10.80 -2.44 -11.70
N LEU A 281 -10.67 -1.37 -12.47
CA LEU A 281 -9.97 -0.17 -12.05
C LEU A 281 -10.87 0.68 -11.16
N ASN A 282 -10.25 1.39 -10.21
CA ASN A 282 -10.93 2.40 -9.43
C ASN A 282 -11.19 3.68 -10.27
N ASN A 283 -11.93 4.63 -9.71
CA ASN A 283 -12.33 5.87 -10.41
C ASN A 283 -11.14 6.75 -10.86
N ILE A 284 -9.98 6.53 -10.25
CA ILE A 284 -8.72 7.20 -10.58
C ILE A 284 -7.82 6.38 -11.52
N GLY A 285 -8.27 5.24 -12.04
CA GLY A 285 -7.48 4.39 -12.95
C GLY A 285 -6.38 3.54 -12.27
N GLY A 286 -6.37 3.48 -10.95
CA GLY A 286 -5.60 2.57 -10.11
C GLY A 286 -6.30 1.22 -9.87
N VAL A 287 -5.70 0.36 -9.03
CA VAL A 287 -6.24 -0.97 -8.70
C VAL A 287 -6.40 -1.07 -7.19
N ASN A 288 -7.63 -1.34 -6.72
CA ASN A 288 -7.90 -1.58 -5.31
C ASN A 288 -7.40 -2.97 -4.90
N LEU A 289 -6.90 -3.11 -3.67
CA LEU A 289 -6.63 -4.41 -3.08
C LEU A 289 -7.96 -5.17 -2.91
N ARG A 290 -7.99 -6.42 -3.37
CA ARG A 290 -9.19 -7.27 -3.32
C ARG A 290 -9.10 -8.28 -2.17
N PRO A 291 -10.24 -8.77 -1.66
CA PRO A 291 -10.24 -9.82 -0.64
C PRO A 291 -9.51 -11.08 -1.11
N ASN A 292 -8.66 -11.64 -0.24
CA ASN A 292 -7.98 -12.93 -0.40
C ASN A 292 -7.03 -13.06 -1.60
N VAL A 293 -6.63 -11.97 -2.25
CA VAL A 293 -5.73 -11.99 -3.41
C VAL A 293 -4.71 -10.86 -3.38
N GLN A 294 -3.66 -10.97 -4.21
CA GLN A 294 -2.64 -9.92 -4.40
C GLN A 294 -2.70 -9.34 -5.81
N ASN A 295 -2.40 -8.05 -5.98
CA ASN A 295 -2.41 -7.41 -7.30
C ASN A 295 -1.12 -7.69 -8.09
N THR A 296 -0.88 -8.95 -8.46
CA THR A 296 0.35 -9.43 -9.14
C THR A 296 0.58 -8.83 -10.53
N ALA A 297 -0.48 -8.35 -11.19
CA ALA A 297 -0.41 -7.64 -12.47
C ALA A 297 0.34 -6.29 -12.40
N THR A 298 0.62 -5.83 -11.19
CA THR A 298 1.25 -4.54 -10.94
C THR A 298 2.77 -4.67 -11.05
N ILE A 299 3.38 -3.93 -11.97
CA ILE A 299 4.81 -4.03 -12.26
C ILE A 299 5.56 -2.85 -11.61
N PRO A 300 6.39 -3.08 -10.58
CA PRO A 300 7.22 -2.03 -9.99
C PRO A 300 8.37 -1.66 -10.94
N VAL A 301 8.65 -0.37 -11.07
CA VAL A 301 9.74 0.15 -11.91
C VAL A 301 10.54 1.18 -11.14
N TYR A 302 11.84 0.94 -10.97
CA TYR A 302 12.73 1.87 -10.27
C TYR A 302 13.09 3.06 -11.15
N VAL A 303 12.86 4.28 -10.66
CA VAL A 303 13.05 5.54 -11.41
C VAL A 303 13.79 6.62 -10.60
N GLY A 304 14.47 6.24 -9.51
CA GLY A 304 15.12 7.19 -8.59
C GLY A 304 14.09 7.96 -7.75
N ASN A 305 14.50 8.95 -6.94
CA ASN A 305 13.61 9.58 -5.94
C ASN A 305 12.99 10.93 -6.35
N THR A 306 13.19 11.36 -7.60
CA THR A 306 12.77 12.69 -8.08
C THR A 306 11.77 12.62 -9.22
N TYR A 307 11.28 11.41 -9.54
CA TYR A 307 10.37 11.21 -10.66
C TYR A 307 8.94 11.54 -10.24
N VAL A 308 8.37 12.57 -10.87
CA VAL A 308 7.03 13.04 -10.55
C VAL A 308 6.00 12.30 -11.39
N ALA A 309 5.17 11.49 -10.74
CA ALA A 309 4.09 10.72 -11.36
C ALA A 309 2.87 10.64 -10.44
N LYS A 310 1.69 10.41 -11.02
CA LYS A 310 0.43 10.18 -10.30
C LYS A 310 -0.42 9.14 -11.03
N ALA A 311 -1.50 8.69 -10.39
CA ALA A 311 -2.46 7.81 -11.05
C ALA A 311 -3.03 8.47 -12.33
N LYS A 312 -3.42 7.64 -13.31
CA LYS A 312 -3.82 7.98 -14.70
C LYS A 312 -2.70 8.41 -15.63
N ASP A 313 -1.53 8.82 -15.15
CA ASP A 313 -0.40 9.09 -16.04
C ASP A 313 -0.04 7.81 -16.82
N TYR A 314 0.57 7.95 -17.99
CA TYR A 314 0.82 6.80 -18.87
C TYR A 314 2.03 7.01 -19.78
N PHE A 315 2.48 5.92 -20.41
CA PHE A 315 3.53 5.95 -21.42
C PHE A 315 2.94 5.58 -22.79
N ASN A 316 3.26 6.37 -23.82
CA ASN A 316 2.90 6.08 -25.22
C ASN A 316 3.72 4.94 -25.83
N GLU A 317 4.89 4.68 -25.24
CA GLU A 317 5.85 3.67 -25.64
C GLU A 317 5.96 2.59 -24.56
N ASP A 318 6.63 1.50 -24.92
CA ASP A 318 6.93 0.42 -23.99
C ASP A 318 8.02 0.84 -23.01
N VAL A 319 7.92 0.37 -21.76
CA VAL A 319 8.98 0.53 -20.78
C VAL A 319 9.85 -0.72 -20.82
N VAL A 320 11.12 -0.57 -21.18
CA VAL A 320 12.08 -1.69 -21.33
C VAL A 320 13.15 -1.58 -20.25
N GLY A 321 13.52 -2.71 -19.65
CA GLY A 321 14.51 -2.74 -18.58
C GLY A 321 14.93 -4.15 -18.20
N VAL A 322 15.86 -4.26 -17.26
CA VAL A 322 16.26 -5.56 -16.69
C VAL A 322 15.50 -5.81 -15.40
N VAL A 323 15.18 -7.07 -15.10
CA VAL A 323 14.57 -7.42 -13.80
C VAL A 323 15.64 -7.46 -12.71
N THR A 324 15.31 -6.97 -11.52
CA THR A 324 16.17 -7.07 -10.34
C THR A 324 15.33 -7.19 -9.08
N TYR A 325 15.95 -7.68 -8.01
CA TYR A 325 15.34 -7.76 -6.69
C TYR A 325 16.07 -6.85 -5.70
N ARG A 326 15.33 -5.92 -5.07
CA ARG A 326 15.87 -5.00 -4.06
C ARG A 326 14.76 -4.48 -3.15
N GLY A 327 15.01 -4.41 -1.85
CA GLY A 327 14.02 -3.89 -0.89
C GLY A 327 12.81 -4.82 -0.70
N ARG A 328 13.04 -6.14 -0.82
CA ARG A 328 12.04 -7.21 -0.68
C ARG A 328 10.93 -7.18 -1.74
N ILE A 329 11.29 -6.83 -2.98
CA ILE A 329 10.37 -6.81 -4.12
C ILE A 329 11.17 -6.91 -5.44
N TYR A 330 10.64 -7.68 -6.40
CA TYR A 330 11.11 -7.66 -7.78
C TYR A 330 10.65 -6.38 -8.48
N LYS A 331 11.49 -5.87 -9.37
CA LYS A 331 11.20 -4.65 -10.12
C LYS A 331 11.96 -4.61 -11.43
N LEU A 332 11.42 -3.85 -12.36
CA LEU A 332 12.12 -3.45 -13.57
C LEU A 332 13.08 -2.30 -13.25
N ASN A 333 14.32 -2.41 -13.72
CA ASN A 333 15.29 -1.32 -13.77
C ASN A 333 15.44 -0.87 -15.24
N PRO A 334 14.80 0.25 -15.66
CA PRO A 334 14.72 0.65 -17.06
C PRO A 334 16.09 0.84 -17.72
N THR A 335 16.27 0.36 -18.95
CA THR A 335 17.43 0.73 -19.78
C THR A 335 17.24 2.14 -20.34
N LYS A 336 16.00 2.47 -20.68
CA LYS A 336 15.51 3.81 -21.01
C LYS A 336 14.07 3.92 -20.52
N LEU A 337 13.73 5.05 -19.91
CA LEU A 337 12.36 5.39 -19.55
C LEU A 337 11.81 6.37 -20.60
N PRO A 338 10.66 6.08 -21.26
CA PRO A 338 10.01 7.03 -22.16
C PRO A 338 9.45 8.25 -21.43
N ASP A 339 9.01 9.27 -22.17
CA ASP A 339 8.40 10.45 -21.58
C ASP A 339 7.01 10.13 -21.00
N LEU A 340 6.81 10.50 -19.73
CA LEU A 340 5.51 10.37 -19.07
C LEU A 340 4.50 11.34 -19.65
N GLN A 341 3.27 10.86 -19.85
CA GLN A 341 2.14 11.66 -20.29
C GLN A 341 1.21 11.93 -19.11
N ASP A 342 0.79 13.19 -18.95
CA ASP A 342 -0.21 13.56 -17.94
C ASP A 342 -1.57 12.93 -18.28
N GLY A 343 -2.07 12.09 -17.38
CA GLY A 343 -3.39 11.47 -17.49
C GLY A 343 -4.56 12.40 -17.17
N GLY A 344 -4.28 13.63 -16.74
CA GLY A 344 -5.28 14.66 -16.44
C GLY A 344 -6.01 14.46 -15.12
N LEU A 345 -5.55 13.56 -14.24
CA LEU A 345 -6.15 13.35 -12.93
C LEU A 345 -6.13 14.65 -12.10
N LYS A 346 -7.26 14.96 -11.46
CA LYS A 346 -7.44 16.12 -10.59
C LYS A 346 -7.85 15.69 -9.20
N ARG A 347 -7.39 16.44 -8.19
CA ARG A 347 -7.80 16.28 -6.79
C ARG A 347 -9.31 16.52 -6.69
N GLU A 348 -9.97 15.74 -5.84
CA GLU A 348 -11.42 15.82 -5.66
C GLU A 348 -11.84 16.96 -4.74
N VAL A 349 -13.14 17.25 -4.78
CA VAL A 349 -13.84 18.07 -3.80
C VAL A 349 -15.04 17.25 -3.34
N SER A 350 -15.24 17.17 -2.03
CA SER A 350 -16.33 16.40 -1.44
C SER A 350 -17.68 16.87 -1.97
N LYS A 351 -18.58 15.91 -2.22
CA LYS A 351 -19.98 16.17 -2.55
C LYS A 351 -20.85 16.39 -1.31
N ILE A 352 -20.29 16.18 -0.11
CA ILE A 352 -20.99 16.35 1.17
C ILE A 352 -20.77 17.77 1.67
N TYR A 353 -21.84 18.56 1.72
CA TYR A 353 -21.81 19.95 2.19
C TYR A 353 -22.45 20.06 3.58
N PRO A 354 -21.91 20.88 4.49
CA PRO A 354 -22.57 21.20 5.75
C PRO A 354 -23.99 21.73 5.54
N SER A 355 -24.91 21.34 6.43
CA SER A 355 -26.28 21.82 6.43
C SER A 355 -26.74 22.05 7.87
N GLU A 356 -27.75 22.90 8.06
CA GLU A 356 -28.17 23.32 9.40
C GLU A 356 -28.52 22.12 10.29
N ASP A 357 -29.37 21.20 9.80
CA ASP A 357 -29.85 20.00 10.49
C ASP A 357 -28.96 18.77 10.35
N LYS A 358 -27.77 18.90 9.77
CA LYS A 358 -26.88 17.77 9.50
C LYS A 358 -25.51 17.98 10.11
N LEU A 359 -25.01 16.96 10.79
CA LEU A 359 -23.69 16.98 11.43
C LEU A 359 -22.65 16.38 10.49
N THR A 360 -21.58 17.11 10.20
CA THR A 360 -20.46 16.62 9.38
C THR A 360 -19.28 16.21 10.25
N ILE A 361 -18.79 14.98 10.07
CA ILE A 361 -17.66 14.42 10.81
C ILE A 361 -16.64 13.89 9.82
N ALA A 362 -15.41 14.39 9.87
CA ALA A 362 -14.30 13.93 9.03
C ALA A 362 -13.23 13.22 9.84
N SER A 363 -12.48 12.34 9.17
CA SER A 363 -11.26 11.72 9.69
C SER A 363 -10.13 12.01 8.72
N TYR A 364 -8.99 12.47 9.23
CA TYR A 364 -7.84 12.76 8.39
C TYR A 364 -6.53 12.45 9.14
N ASN A 365 -5.77 11.48 8.62
CA ASN A 365 -4.37 11.31 8.97
C ASN A 365 -3.55 12.40 8.29
N ILE A 366 -2.94 13.26 9.11
CA ILE A 366 -2.19 14.43 8.66
C ILE A 366 -0.67 14.22 8.72
N GLU A 367 -0.25 12.98 8.93
CA GLU A 367 1.12 12.46 8.81
C GLU A 367 2.17 13.27 9.59
N ASN A 368 2.54 12.77 10.78
CA ASN A 368 3.63 13.32 11.59
C ASN A 368 3.55 14.84 11.83
N PHE A 369 2.39 15.34 12.25
CA PHE A 369 2.11 16.77 12.34
C PHE A 369 2.46 17.37 13.71
N SER A 370 3.32 18.39 13.75
CA SER A 370 3.70 19.11 14.97
C SER A 370 3.67 20.63 14.81
N ALA A 371 3.74 21.34 15.95
CA ALA A 371 4.01 22.78 15.93
C ALA A 371 5.45 23.12 15.54
N ASN A 372 6.37 22.15 15.63
CA ASN A 372 7.78 22.34 15.33
C ASN A 372 8.01 22.46 13.81
N ASN A 373 8.64 23.56 13.40
CA ASN A 373 8.96 23.87 12.01
C ASN A 373 10.46 23.70 11.68
N ALA A 374 11.22 23.04 12.55
CA ALA A 374 12.59 22.66 12.26
C ALA A 374 12.67 21.72 11.05
N ALA A 375 13.85 21.66 10.42
CA ALA A 375 14.09 20.74 9.30
C ALA A 375 13.83 19.29 9.73
N GLY A 376 13.02 18.56 8.96
CA GLY A 376 12.60 17.19 9.28
C GLY A 376 11.35 17.08 10.18
N GLU A 377 10.75 18.22 10.54
CA GLU A 377 9.45 18.30 11.22
C GLU A 377 8.37 18.87 10.29
N THR A 378 7.40 19.64 10.79
CA THR A 378 6.25 20.11 9.99
C THR A 378 6.51 21.49 9.38
N PRO A 379 6.77 21.57 8.05
CA PRO A 379 6.93 22.85 7.37
C PRO A 379 5.58 23.58 7.26
N ASP A 380 5.61 24.91 7.22
CA ASP A 380 4.39 25.73 7.17
C ASP A 380 3.60 25.49 5.88
N GLU A 381 4.26 25.11 4.79
CA GLU A 381 3.61 24.71 3.53
C GLU A 381 2.70 23.48 3.71
N LYS A 382 3.10 22.51 4.55
CA LYS A 382 2.24 21.35 4.87
C LYS A 382 1.03 21.79 5.70
N VAL A 383 1.22 22.68 6.66
CA VAL A 383 0.11 23.27 7.45
C VAL A 383 -0.89 23.98 6.53
N ASP A 384 -0.40 24.78 5.58
CA ASP A 384 -1.22 25.47 4.58
C ASP A 384 -2.03 24.51 3.73
N LYS A 385 -1.40 23.45 3.22
CA LYS A 385 -2.08 22.43 2.40
C LYS A 385 -3.18 21.73 3.19
N ILE A 386 -2.91 21.30 4.43
CA ILE A 386 -3.92 20.64 5.29
C ILE A 386 -5.08 21.60 5.61
N ALA A 387 -4.77 22.84 6.00
CA ALA A 387 -5.78 23.85 6.31
C ALA A 387 -6.66 24.15 5.08
N LYS A 388 -6.07 24.25 3.88
CA LYS A 388 -6.83 24.42 2.63
C LYS A 388 -7.70 23.21 2.31
N SER A 389 -7.19 21.98 2.49
CA SER A 389 -7.97 20.75 2.35
C SER A 389 -9.24 20.77 3.22
N PHE A 390 -9.12 21.23 4.46
CA PHE A 390 -10.29 21.40 5.33
C PHE A 390 -11.27 22.45 4.81
N ILE A 391 -10.77 23.58 4.31
CA ILE A 391 -11.64 24.69 3.89
C ILE A 391 -12.35 24.38 2.57
N ASN A 392 -11.62 23.92 1.55
CA ASN A 392 -12.11 23.86 0.17
C ASN A 392 -12.51 22.45 -0.26
N GLU A 393 -11.70 21.43 0.06
CA GLU A 393 -11.92 20.07 -0.43
C GLU A 393 -12.95 19.30 0.41
N ILE A 394 -13.03 19.54 1.72
CA ILE A 394 -14.02 18.89 2.60
C ILE A 394 -14.97 19.86 3.34
N HIS A 395 -15.04 21.10 2.88
CA HIS A 395 -16.07 22.10 3.24
C HIS A 395 -16.21 22.44 4.73
N SER A 396 -15.11 22.47 5.48
CA SER A 396 -15.03 22.80 6.91
C SER A 396 -15.99 21.97 7.79
N PRO A 397 -15.71 20.67 8.01
CA PRO A 397 -16.56 19.77 8.80
C PRO A 397 -16.80 20.28 10.23
N ASP A 398 -17.92 19.90 10.84
CA ASP A 398 -18.26 20.31 12.20
C ASP A 398 -17.33 19.68 13.25
N ILE A 399 -16.95 18.42 13.05
CA ILE A 399 -15.96 17.68 13.85
C ILE A 399 -14.92 17.05 12.91
N ILE A 400 -13.65 17.15 13.26
CA ILE A 400 -12.54 16.54 12.52
C ILE A 400 -11.70 15.73 13.50
N THR A 401 -11.63 14.43 13.26
CA THR A 401 -10.66 13.54 13.90
C THR A 401 -9.32 13.67 13.22
N LEU A 402 -8.32 14.11 13.98
CA LEU A 402 -6.93 14.20 13.55
C LEU A 402 -6.18 12.93 13.96
N ILE A 403 -5.45 12.35 13.02
CA ILE A 403 -4.55 11.22 13.25
C ILE A 403 -3.12 11.66 12.92
N GLU A 404 -2.16 11.13 13.67
CA GLU A 404 -0.74 11.50 13.58
C GLU A 404 -0.39 12.91 14.07
N VAL A 405 -1.09 13.38 15.10
CA VAL A 405 -0.64 14.58 15.83
C VAL A 405 0.56 14.19 16.70
N GLN A 406 1.64 14.95 16.59
CA GLN A 406 2.87 14.85 17.36
C GLN A 406 2.90 15.82 18.55
N ASP A 407 3.88 15.62 19.43
CA ASP A 407 4.18 16.54 20.52
C ASP A 407 4.43 17.96 19.99
N ASN A 408 4.32 18.94 20.88
CA ASN A 408 4.55 20.35 20.54
C ASN A 408 5.93 20.58 19.92
N ASN A 409 6.92 19.76 20.27
CA ASN A 409 8.30 19.82 19.80
C ASN A 409 8.61 18.77 18.70
N GLY A 410 7.60 18.10 18.13
CA GLY A 410 7.78 17.15 17.04
C GLY A 410 8.42 15.85 17.52
N SER A 411 9.60 15.51 17.00
CA SER A 411 10.32 14.27 17.33
C SER A 411 11.45 14.43 18.34
N VAL A 412 11.55 15.60 18.97
CA VAL A 412 12.54 15.85 20.02
C VAL A 412 12.17 15.06 21.28
N ASN A 413 12.98 14.05 21.60
CA ASN A 413 12.75 13.16 22.73
C ASN A 413 13.26 13.75 24.06
N ASP A 414 12.53 14.72 24.62
CA ASP A 414 12.88 15.44 25.87
C ASP A 414 11.86 15.26 27.01
N GLY A 415 10.88 14.37 26.85
CA GLY A 415 9.79 14.14 27.80
C GLY A 415 8.56 15.04 27.59
N THR A 416 8.56 15.91 26.59
CA THR A 416 7.34 16.63 26.16
C THR A 416 6.31 15.64 25.61
N VAL A 417 5.07 15.70 26.09
CA VAL A 417 3.97 14.80 25.65
C VAL A 417 2.71 15.52 25.16
N SER A 418 2.62 16.83 25.39
CA SER A 418 1.47 17.62 24.95
C SER A 418 1.57 17.90 23.46
N GLY A 419 0.47 17.72 22.72
CA GLY A 419 0.30 18.11 21.33
C GLY A 419 -0.61 19.33 21.14
N VAL A 420 -0.97 20.03 22.22
CA VAL A 420 -1.91 21.17 22.20
C VAL A 420 -1.47 22.27 21.22
N LYS A 421 -0.21 22.71 21.27
CA LYS A 421 0.30 23.73 20.34
C LYS A 421 0.30 23.23 18.91
N SER A 422 0.51 21.93 18.68
CA SER A 422 0.40 21.33 17.34
C SER A 422 -1.03 21.51 16.82
N GLY A 423 -2.04 21.05 17.57
CA GLY A 423 -3.45 21.23 17.21
C GLY A 423 -3.86 22.69 17.03
N GLU A 424 -3.43 23.58 17.93
CA GLU A 424 -3.71 25.01 17.88
C GLU A 424 -3.05 25.71 16.69
N LYS A 425 -1.83 25.31 16.29
CA LYS A 425 -1.17 25.83 15.08
C LYS A 425 -2.06 25.60 13.86
N LEU A 426 -2.63 24.40 13.72
CA LEU A 426 -3.51 24.07 12.60
C LEU A 426 -4.84 24.84 12.69
N ALA A 427 -5.48 24.87 13.86
CA ALA A 427 -6.73 25.61 14.07
C ALA A 427 -6.58 27.12 13.76
N ALA A 428 -5.48 27.72 14.24
CA ALA A 428 -5.15 29.12 13.96
C ALA A 428 -4.94 29.34 12.47
N ARG A 429 -4.26 28.42 11.78
CA ARG A 429 -4.00 28.55 10.35
C ARG A 429 -5.27 28.44 9.51
N ILE A 430 -6.19 27.54 9.86
CA ILE A 430 -7.51 27.45 9.23
C ILE A 430 -8.25 28.80 9.34
N LYS A 431 -8.30 29.39 10.54
CA LYS A 431 -8.94 30.69 10.77
C LYS A 431 -8.29 31.82 9.96
N GLN A 432 -6.95 31.86 9.92
CA GLN A 432 -6.19 32.86 9.14
C GLN A 432 -6.47 32.77 7.63
N LEU A 433 -6.71 31.56 7.12
CA LEU A 433 -7.04 31.32 5.70
C LEU A 433 -8.54 31.51 5.39
N GLY A 434 -9.33 32.04 6.34
CA GLY A 434 -10.76 32.32 6.15
C GLY A 434 -11.69 31.14 6.45
N GLY A 435 -11.16 30.05 7.03
CA GLY A 435 -11.94 28.92 7.50
C GLY A 435 -12.68 29.18 8.82
N LYS A 436 -13.32 28.13 9.34
CA LYS A 436 -14.02 28.19 10.63
C LYS A 436 -13.04 28.30 11.81
N GLU A 437 -13.53 28.86 12.91
CA GLU A 437 -12.83 28.80 14.18
C GLU A 437 -13.03 27.41 14.79
N TYR A 438 -11.95 26.68 14.97
CA TYR A 438 -11.95 25.36 15.59
C TYR A 438 -11.36 25.42 17.00
N LYS A 439 -11.90 24.62 17.90
CA LYS A 439 -11.27 24.27 19.18
C LYS A 439 -10.60 22.91 19.06
N TYR A 440 -9.49 22.74 19.77
CA TYR A 440 -8.72 21.50 19.81
C TYR A 440 -8.93 20.78 21.16
N THR A 441 -8.98 19.45 21.16
CA THR A 441 -8.94 18.65 22.39
C THR A 441 -8.21 17.33 22.18
N GLU A 442 -7.45 16.91 23.19
CA GLU A 442 -6.68 15.67 23.23
C GLU A 442 -6.66 15.08 24.65
N VAL A 443 -6.13 13.86 24.78
CA VAL A 443 -5.56 13.37 26.05
C VAL A 443 -4.11 13.00 25.77
N ALA A 444 -3.18 13.73 26.38
CA ALA A 444 -1.75 13.51 26.20
C ALA A 444 -1.35 12.07 26.59
N PRO A 445 -0.44 11.42 25.85
CA PRO A 445 0.12 10.12 26.22
C PRO A 445 1.02 10.17 27.45
N VAL A 446 1.36 8.97 27.94
CA VAL A 446 2.58 8.80 28.76
C VAL A 446 3.78 8.77 27.81
N ASP A 447 4.87 9.41 28.21
CA ASP A 447 6.09 9.48 27.41
C ASP A 447 6.61 8.09 27.00
N GLY A 448 6.87 7.91 25.71
CA GLY A 448 7.32 6.67 25.08
C GLY A 448 6.31 5.52 25.04
N ALA A 449 5.09 5.70 25.58
CA ALA A 449 4.13 4.60 25.72
C ALA A 449 3.28 4.34 24.46
N ASP A 450 3.09 5.37 23.63
CA ASP A 450 2.33 5.31 22.39
C ASP A 450 3.31 5.11 21.20
N GLY A 451 2.91 4.33 20.20
CA GLY A 451 3.75 4.05 19.04
C GLY A 451 3.81 5.22 18.06
N GLY A 452 4.70 5.16 17.07
CA GLY A 452 4.80 6.18 16.02
C GLY A 452 6.26 6.54 15.74
N LYS A 453 6.50 7.72 15.15
CA LYS A 453 7.84 8.29 15.06
C LYS A 453 8.45 8.34 16.48
N PRO A 454 9.67 7.80 16.69
CA PRO A 454 10.32 7.83 17.99
C PRO A 454 10.40 9.24 18.58
N GLY A 455 10.17 9.37 19.89
CA GLY A 455 10.23 10.64 20.61
C GLY A 455 9.06 11.60 20.36
N SER A 456 8.05 11.21 19.57
CA SER A 456 6.95 12.12 19.19
C SER A 456 5.62 11.81 19.86
N ASN A 457 5.54 10.74 20.66
CA ASN A 457 4.34 10.28 21.37
C ASN A 457 3.03 10.35 20.57
N ILE A 458 3.04 9.96 19.28
CA ILE A 458 1.92 10.22 18.35
C ILE A 458 0.55 9.88 18.96
N ARG A 459 -0.47 10.73 18.72
CA ARG A 459 -1.84 10.54 19.21
C ARG A 459 -2.91 10.82 18.15
N VAL A 460 -4.13 10.50 18.52
CA VAL A 460 -5.36 11.00 17.89
C VAL A 460 -5.95 12.14 18.70
N ALA A 461 -6.64 13.06 18.04
CA ALA A 461 -7.24 14.24 18.67
C ALA A 461 -8.44 14.76 17.86
N TYR A 462 -9.11 15.80 18.35
CA TYR A 462 -10.23 16.42 17.66
C TYR A 462 -10.00 17.91 17.43
N LEU A 463 -10.38 18.38 16.24
CA LEU A 463 -10.82 19.76 16.02
C LEU A 463 -12.35 19.78 15.92
N TYR A 464 -13.00 20.76 16.55
CA TYR A 464 -14.46 20.90 16.46
C TYR A 464 -14.88 22.37 16.37
N ASN A 465 -15.94 22.63 15.60
CA ASN A 465 -16.51 23.96 15.42
C ASN A 465 -17.48 24.27 16.58
N PRO A 466 -17.11 25.15 17.54
CA PRO A 466 -17.92 25.42 18.73
C PRO A 466 -19.22 26.19 18.41
N GLN A 467 -19.37 26.73 17.20
CA GLN A 467 -20.62 27.36 16.75
C GLN A 467 -21.67 26.34 16.30
N ARG A 468 -21.27 25.07 16.17
CA ARG A 468 -22.10 24.00 15.60
C ARG A 468 -22.31 22.87 16.60
N VAL A 469 -21.25 22.48 17.31
CA VAL A 469 -21.29 21.42 18.31
C VAL A 469 -20.74 21.89 19.64
N LYS A 470 -21.22 21.29 20.72
CA LYS A 470 -20.68 21.48 22.06
C LYS A 470 -19.96 20.21 22.49
N LEU A 471 -18.70 20.28 22.88
CA LEU A 471 -18.07 19.21 23.65
C LEU A 471 -18.74 19.16 25.03
N VAL A 472 -19.36 18.05 25.38
CA VAL A 472 -20.10 17.92 26.65
C VAL A 472 -19.15 18.17 27.82
N GLU A 473 -19.48 19.14 28.67
CA GLU A 473 -18.58 19.64 29.70
C GLU A 473 -18.41 18.63 30.83
N ARG A 474 -17.23 18.01 30.90
CA ARG A 474 -16.78 17.11 31.97
C ARG A 474 -15.27 17.24 32.12
N GLU A 475 -14.73 16.75 33.21
CA GLU A 475 -13.28 16.65 33.38
C GLU A 475 -12.70 15.70 32.31
N ALA A 476 -11.59 16.09 31.68
CA ALA A 476 -10.87 15.21 30.77
C ALA A 476 -10.23 14.04 31.53
N GLY A 477 -10.18 12.87 30.90
CA GLY A 477 -9.50 11.70 31.45
C GLY A 477 -7.98 11.87 31.41
N LYS A 478 -7.28 11.26 32.37
CA LYS A 478 -5.81 11.19 32.36
C LYS A 478 -5.28 10.13 31.39
N SER A 479 -3.99 10.18 31.09
CA SER A 479 -3.32 9.29 30.10
C SER A 479 -3.53 7.79 30.36
N THR A 480 -3.67 7.39 31.62
CA THR A 480 -3.87 6.00 32.07
C THR A 480 -5.26 5.72 32.64
N GLU A 481 -6.18 6.69 32.55
CA GLU A 481 -7.55 6.55 33.05
C GLU A 481 -8.47 6.11 31.92
N ALA A 482 -9.14 4.96 32.11
CA ALA A 482 -10.04 4.40 31.11
C ALA A 482 -11.34 5.20 31.01
N ALA A 483 -11.80 5.42 29.77
CA ALA A 483 -13.14 5.90 29.48
C ALA A 483 -14.19 4.92 30.04
N ALA A 484 -15.25 5.47 30.62
CA ALA A 484 -16.36 4.71 31.18
C ALA A 484 -17.67 5.46 30.96
N PHE A 485 -18.78 4.72 31.00
CA PHE A 485 -20.13 5.26 30.93
C PHE A 485 -20.81 5.25 32.29
N LYS A 486 -21.57 6.31 32.58
CA LYS A 486 -22.52 6.36 33.67
C LYS A 486 -23.79 7.05 33.19
N ASP A 487 -24.93 6.41 33.45
CA ASP A 487 -26.26 6.89 33.07
C ASP A 487 -26.35 7.23 31.56
N GLY A 488 -25.65 6.47 30.71
CA GLY A 488 -25.68 6.66 29.26
C GLY A 488 -24.79 7.78 28.71
N HIS A 489 -23.91 8.34 29.54
CA HIS A 489 -22.97 9.41 29.17
C HIS A 489 -21.53 9.06 29.58
N LEU A 490 -20.54 9.63 28.91
CA LEU A 490 -19.14 9.49 29.33
C LEU A 490 -18.93 10.09 30.72
N VAL A 491 -18.15 9.43 31.58
CA VAL A 491 -17.81 9.97 32.91
C VAL A 491 -16.79 11.11 32.80
N LYS A 492 -15.79 10.94 31.93
CA LYS A 492 -14.73 11.90 31.61
C LYS A 492 -14.79 12.23 30.12
N ASN A 493 -14.53 13.47 29.74
CA ASN A 493 -14.65 13.90 28.34
C ASN A 493 -13.59 14.94 27.95
N PRO A 494 -12.71 14.64 26.97
CA PRO A 494 -12.51 13.34 26.32
C PRO A 494 -11.81 12.32 27.23
N ALA A 495 -11.81 11.04 26.85
CA ALA A 495 -11.15 9.97 27.60
C ALA A 495 -10.63 8.82 26.71
N ARG A 496 -9.52 8.18 27.11
CA ARG A 496 -8.89 7.09 26.35
C ARG A 496 -9.58 5.75 26.62
N ILE A 497 -9.78 4.92 25.60
CA ILE A 497 -10.39 3.59 25.75
C ILE A 497 -9.31 2.59 26.18
N ASP A 498 -9.50 2.00 27.36
CA ASP A 498 -8.66 0.94 27.94
C ASP A 498 -7.12 1.18 27.81
N PRO A 499 -6.61 2.34 28.26
CA PRO A 499 -5.25 2.79 27.96
C PRO A 499 -4.13 1.96 28.59
N THR A 500 -4.45 1.15 29.60
CA THR A 500 -3.49 0.27 30.29
C THR A 500 -3.47 -1.16 29.71
N ASN A 501 -4.31 -1.46 28.71
CA ASN A 501 -4.35 -2.79 28.13
C ASN A 501 -3.05 -3.09 27.36
N PRO A 502 -2.40 -4.24 27.60
CA PRO A 502 -1.16 -4.62 26.92
C PRO A 502 -1.26 -4.65 25.39
N ILE A 503 -2.47 -4.81 24.83
CA ILE A 503 -2.69 -4.79 23.37
C ILE A 503 -2.34 -3.43 22.74
N PHE A 504 -2.27 -2.36 23.54
CA PHE A 504 -1.87 -1.02 23.09
C PHE A 504 -0.40 -0.70 23.42
N THR A 505 0.41 -1.68 23.83
CA THR A 505 1.85 -1.47 24.05
C THR A 505 2.51 -0.96 22.78
N LYS A 506 3.09 0.25 22.83
CA LYS A 506 3.67 0.95 21.67
C LYS A 506 2.69 1.07 20.49
N VAL A 507 1.41 1.25 20.80
CA VAL A 507 0.37 1.61 19.84
C VAL A 507 -0.41 2.81 20.40
N ARG A 508 -0.97 3.63 19.51
CA ARG A 508 -1.84 4.75 19.88
C ARG A 508 -3.09 4.21 20.60
N LYS A 509 -3.56 4.93 21.61
CA LYS A 509 -4.81 4.59 22.32
C LYS A 509 -5.96 5.34 21.66
N SER A 510 -7.08 4.65 21.45
CA SER A 510 -8.28 5.30 20.93
C SER A 510 -8.86 6.30 21.93
N LEU A 511 -9.45 7.39 21.42
CA LEU A 511 -9.94 8.51 22.22
C LEU A 511 -11.44 8.70 21.98
N ALA A 512 -12.25 8.59 23.04
CA ALA A 512 -13.68 8.88 22.99
C ALA A 512 -13.93 10.35 23.41
N ALA A 513 -14.83 11.02 22.68
CA ALA A 513 -15.32 12.34 23.03
C ALA A 513 -16.84 12.42 22.78
N GLU A 514 -17.58 12.92 23.76
CA GLU A 514 -19.03 13.13 23.66
C GLU A 514 -19.33 14.57 23.26
N PHE A 515 -20.08 14.72 22.17
CA PHE A 515 -20.53 15.99 21.63
C PHE A 515 -22.06 16.07 21.66
N GLU A 516 -22.56 17.29 21.78
CA GLU A 516 -23.96 17.64 21.62
C GLU A 516 -24.15 18.41 20.30
N PHE A 517 -25.12 17.97 19.50
CA PHE A 517 -25.56 18.64 18.28
C PHE A 517 -27.09 18.69 18.26
N LYS A 518 -27.67 19.90 18.24
CA LYS A 518 -29.13 20.10 18.27
C LYS A 518 -29.86 19.33 19.40
N GLY A 519 -29.24 19.24 20.57
CA GLY A 519 -29.77 18.52 21.74
C GLY A 519 -29.59 17.00 21.70
N GLU A 520 -28.98 16.46 20.65
CA GLU A 520 -28.66 15.04 20.52
C GLU A 520 -27.21 14.79 20.93
N HIS A 521 -27.00 13.73 21.70
CA HIS A 521 -25.68 13.30 22.15
C HIS A 521 -25.08 12.28 21.18
N ILE A 522 -23.80 12.50 20.81
CA ILE A 522 -23.02 11.65 19.92
C ILE A 522 -21.65 11.42 20.55
N VAL A 523 -21.25 10.16 20.69
CA VAL A 523 -19.88 9.79 21.06
C VAL A 523 -19.08 9.52 19.80
N VAL A 524 -18.10 10.39 19.55
CA VAL A 524 -17.11 10.19 18.48
C VAL A 524 -15.91 9.49 19.08
N ILE A 525 -15.40 8.47 18.40
CA ILE A 525 -14.22 7.70 18.82
C ILE A 525 -13.17 7.78 17.73
N ALA A 526 -12.00 8.31 18.07
CA ALA A 526 -10.87 8.45 17.18
C ALA A 526 -9.93 7.27 17.36
N ASN A 527 -9.49 6.68 16.26
CA ASN A 527 -8.70 5.45 16.24
C ASN A 527 -7.44 5.62 15.40
N HIS A 528 -6.37 4.98 15.86
CA HIS A 528 -5.16 4.74 15.07
C HIS A 528 -4.58 3.40 15.50
N LEU A 529 -5.03 2.32 14.85
CA LEU A 529 -4.73 0.96 15.30
C LEU A 529 -3.29 0.53 14.97
N LYS A 530 -2.93 -0.68 15.38
CA LYS A 530 -1.61 -1.26 15.13
C LYS A 530 -1.31 -1.31 13.63
N SER A 531 -0.24 -0.62 13.21
CA SER A 531 0.22 -0.68 11.82
C SER A 531 0.64 -2.08 11.40
N LYS A 532 0.62 -2.34 10.09
CA LYS A 532 1.09 -3.59 9.46
C LYS A 532 2.62 -3.74 9.47
N LEU A 533 3.35 -2.81 10.10
CA LEU A 533 4.79 -2.93 10.31
C LEU A 533 5.10 -4.15 11.19
N GLY A 534 5.83 -5.11 10.63
CA GLY A 534 6.14 -6.41 11.24
C GLY A 534 5.45 -7.58 10.53
N ASP A 535 4.56 -7.33 9.57
CA ASP A 535 4.05 -8.35 8.66
C ASP A 535 5.13 -8.76 7.64
N ASP A 536 5.01 -9.98 7.13
CA ASP A 536 5.93 -10.48 6.10
C ASP A 536 5.78 -9.69 4.79
N ALA A 537 6.87 -9.54 4.04
CA ALA A 537 6.82 -8.91 2.72
C ALA A 537 6.09 -9.83 1.74
N VAL A 538 5.24 -9.25 0.89
CA VAL A 538 4.47 -9.99 -0.12
C VAL A 538 5.39 -10.83 -1.02
N TYR A 539 6.48 -10.25 -1.51
CA TYR A 539 7.51 -10.93 -2.32
C TYR A 539 8.78 -11.23 -1.49
N GLY A 540 8.60 -11.67 -0.23
CA GLY A 540 9.68 -12.08 0.66
C GLY A 540 10.04 -13.56 0.55
N ALA A 541 11.11 -13.96 1.24
CA ALA A 541 11.60 -15.34 1.27
C ALA A 541 10.73 -16.33 2.07
N LYS A 542 9.84 -15.81 2.92
CA LYS A 542 8.89 -16.61 3.71
C LYS A 542 7.52 -16.53 3.05
N GLN A 543 7.09 -17.65 2.49
CA GLN A 543 5.81 -17.79 1.82
C GLN A 543 4.96 -18.95 2.42
N PRO A 544 3.62 -18.85 2.37
CA PRO A 544 2.87 -17.63 2.05
C PRO A 544 3.10 -16.52 3.10
N ALA A 545 3.09 -15.26 2.67
CA ALA A 545 3.31 -14.12 3.56
C ALA A 545 2.30 -14.06 4.72
N VAL A 546 2.78 -13.95 5.96
CA VAL A 546 1.94 -13.92 7.17
C VAL A 546 1.74 -12.50 7.70
N GLN A 547 0.49 -12.16 8.00
CA GLN A 547 0.13 -10.92 8.72
C GLN A 547 0.28 -11.09 10.24
N ASN A 548 1.52 -11.05 10.74
CA ASN A 548 1.85 -11.24 12.16
C ASN A 548 1.12 -10.26 13.10
N THR A 549 0.77 -9.08 12.61
CA THR A 549 0.10 -8.01 13.38
C THR A 549 -1.43 -8.10 13.37
N LEU A 550 -2.02 -8.99 12.58
CA LEU A 550 -3.49 -9.09 12.40
C LEU A 550 -4.22 -9.44 13.71
N ALA A 551 -3.73 -10.43 14.46
CA ALA A 551 -4.36 -10.85 15.70
C ALA A 551 -4.47 -9.69 16.71
N GLN A 552 -3.42 -8.85 16.79
CA GLN A 552 -3.42 -7.67 17.66
C GLN A 552 -4.50 -6.66 17.23
N ARG A 553 -4.64 -6.39 15.94
CA ARG A 553 -5.69 -5.48 15.43
C ARG A 553 -7.10 -6.02 15.66
N ILE A 554 -7.32 -7.33 15.52
CA ILE A 554 -8.62 -7.95 15.82
C ILE A 554 -9.01 -7.73 17.28
N GLU A 555 -8.10 -7.95 18.22
CA GLU A 555 -8.36 -7.71 19.65
C GLU A 555 -8.61 -6.23 19.95
N GLN A 556 -7.89 -5.31 19.32
CA GLN A 556 -8.18 -3.88 19.41
C GLN A 556 -9.60 -3.57 18.91
N GLY A 557 -10.01 -4.15 17.79
CA GLY A 557 -11.38 -4.00 17.26
C GLY A 557 -12.45 -4.50 18.22
N LYS A 558 -12.25 -5.66 18.85
CA LYS A 558 -13.16 -6.21 19.86
C LYS A 558 -13.32 -5.29 21.07
N LEU A 559 -12.23 -4.68 21.56
CA LEU A 559 -12.28 -3.74 22.68
C LEU A 559 -13.10 -2.49 22.34
N LEU A 560 -12.94 -1.95 21.13
CA LEU A 560 -13.74 -0.81 20.66
C LEU A 560 -15.23 -1.17 20.58
N ASN A 561 -15.55 -2.33 20.02
CA ASN A 561 -16.93 -2.81 19.95
C ASN A 561 -17.53 -3.04 21.35
N ALA A 562 -16.76 -3.59 22.29
CA ALA A 562 -17.19 -3.77 23.68
C ALA A 562 -17.50 -2.43 24.38
N PHE A 563 -16.68 -1.40 24.15
CA PHE A 563 -16.93 -0.06 24.67
C PHE A 563 -18.25 0.53 24.13
N VAL A 564 -18.53 0.36 22.83
CA VAL A 564 -19.80 0.77 22.21
C VAL A 564 -20.99 0.01 22.81
N LYS A 565 -20.87 -1.31 22.99
CA LYS A 565 -21.92 -2.13 23.63
C LYS A 565 -22.26 -1.64 25.03
N GLU A 566 -21.27 -1.28 25.83
CA GLU A 566 -21.50 -0.77 27.19
C GLU A 566 -22.28 0.55 27.17
N GLY A 567 -21.89 1.50 26.30
CA GLY A 567 -22.64 2.76 26.18
C GLY A 567 -24.07 2.56 25.68
N LEU A 568 -24.27 1.70 24.67
CA LEU A 568 -25.61 1.37 24.14
C LEU A 568 -26.48 0.62 25.15
N LYS A 569 -25.88 -0.19 26.03
CA LYS A 569 -26.59 -0.88 27.10
C LYS A 569 -27.19 0.10 28.11
N GLN A 570 -26.49 1.19 28.41
CA GLN A 570 -26.99 2.24 29.31
C GLN A 570 -27.94 3.21 28.59
N ASN A 571 -27.69 3.50 27.31
CA ASN A 571 -28.54 4.35 26.48
C ASN A 571 -28.62 3.81 25.03
N PRO A 572 -29.68 3.06 24.68
CA PRO A 572 -29.87 2.52 23.33
C PRO A 572 -30.01 3.58 22.23
N ASN A 573 -30.31 4.83 22.61
CA ASN A 573 -30.46 5.95 21.69
C ASN A 573 -29.16 6.76 21.52
N LEU A 574 -28.08 6.41 22.23
CA LEU A 574 -26.79 7.06 22.06
C LEU A 574 -26.22 6.75 20.67
N LYS A 575 -25.69 7.77 20.00
CA LYS A 575 -25.10 7.62 18.66
C LYS A 575 -23.60 7.46 18.80
N PHE A 576 -23.03 6.51 18.09
CA PHE A 576 -21.59 6.31 18.01
C PHE A 576 -21.09 6.55 16.60
N VAL A 577 -19.95 7.24 16.50
CA VAL A 577 -19.22 7.43 15.25
C VAL A 577 -17.75 7.11 15.51
N LEU A 578 -17.28 5.96 15.05
CA LEU A 578 -15.87 5.60 15.12
C LEU A 578 -15.21 6.06 13.82
N THR A 579 -14.14 6.83 13.96
CA THR A 579 -13.37 7.42 12.88
C THR A 579 -11.91 7.06 13.08
N GLY A 580 -11.10 6.97 12.04
CA GLY A 580 -9.69 6.73 12.22
C GLY A 580 -9.02 5.98 11.09
N ASP A 581 -7.72 5.82 11.27
CA ASP A 581 -6.90 4.83 10.55
C ASP A 581 -6.97 3.51 11.31
N PHE A 582 -7.67 2.54 10.75
CA PHE A 582 -7.82 1.20 11.34
C PHE A 582 -6.66 0.27 10.95
N ASN A 583 -5.73 0.72 10.11
CA ASN A 583 -4.60 -0.04 9.58
C ASN A 583 -5.01 -1.41 9.01
N ASP A 584 -6.25 -1.51 8.55
CA ASP A 584 -6.78 -2.70 7.93
C ASP A 584 -7.93 -2.37 6.96
N PHE A 585 -8.22 -3.33 6.09
CA PHE A 585 -9.14 -3.13 4.97
C PHE A 585 -10.60 -3.18 5.42
N GLU A 586 -11.50 -2.61 4.63
CA GLU A 586 -12.93 -2.53 4.93
C GLU A 586 -13.60 -3.91 5.03
N PHE A 587 -13.03 -4.91 4.36
CA PHE A 587 -13.47 -6.31 4.37
C PHE A 587 -12.75 -7.19 5.42
N SER A 588 -11.76 -6.64 6.13
CA SER A 588 -10.90 -7.41 7.05
C SER A 588 -11.64 -7.95 8.27
N GLU A 589 -11.06 -8.98 8.91
CA GLU A 589 -11.53 -9.47 10.21
C GLU A 589 -11.43 -8.41 11.31
N THR A 590 -10.47 -7.48 11.22
CA THR A 590 -10.39 -6.31 12.10
C THR A 590 -11.61 -5.41 11.93
N ALA A 591 -12.00 -5.07 10.70
CA ALA A 591 -13.19 -4.26 10.44
C ALA A 591 -14.47 -4.95 10.93
N LYS A 592 -14.59 -6.27 10.76
CA LYS A 592 -15.70 -7.07 11.31
C LYS A 592 -15.72 -7.04 12.84
N ALA A 593 -14.56 -7.16 13.48
CA ALA A 593 -14.43 -7.11 14.94
C ALA A 593 -14.82 -5.74 15.51
N VAL A 594 -14.45 -4.65 14.83
CA VAL A 594 -14.91 -3.29 15.17
C VAL A 594 -16.42 -3.18 15.02
N ALA A 595 -16.96 -3.64 13.88
CA ALA A 595 -18.38 -3.50 13.57
C ALA A 595 -19.29 -4.24 14.57
N GLY A 596 -18.96 -5.50 14.86
CA GLY A 596 -19.80 -6.38 15.67
C GLY A 596 -21.24 -6.42 15.14
N ASN A 597 -22.20 -6.37 16.06
CA ASN A 597 -23.63 -6.29 15.73
C ASN A 597 -24.19 -4.87 15.90
N GLU A 598 -23.39 -3.91 16.34
CA GLU A 598 -23.83 -2.61 16.84
C GLU A 598 -23.58 -1.50 15.81
N LEU A 599 -22.54 -1.65 14.99
CA LEU A 599 -22.08 -0.64 14.06
C LEU A 599 -22.21 -1.11 12.60
N VAL A 600 -22.25 -0.14 11.70
CA VAL A 600 -22.18 -0.32 10.24
C VAL A 600 -20.89 0.34 9.75
N ASN A 601 -20.06 -0.38 9.00
CA ASN A 601 -18.93 0.21 8.29
C ASN A 601 -19.44 0.98 7.07
N MET A 602 -19.36 2.31 7.09
CA MET A 602 -19.90 3.13 6.02
C MET A 602 -19.11 3.02 4.71
N MET A 603 -17.84 2.59 4.75
CA MET A 603 -17.05 2.32 3.55
C MET A 603 -17.69 1.21 2.68
N LEU A 604 -18.31 0.22 3.30
CA LEU A 604 -19.00 -0.88 2.59
C LEU A 604 -20.27 -0.41 1.84
N ASN A 605 -20.79 0.77 2.17
CA ASN A 605 -21.95 1.37 1.51
C ASN A 605 -21.56 2.26 0.32
N HIS A 606 -20.26 2.42 0.04
CA HIS A 606 -19.76 3.16 -1.11
C HIS A 606 -19.44 2.24 -2.29
N ASP A 607 -19.34 2.75 -3.51
CA ASP A 607 -18.94 1.99 -4.69
C ASP A 607 -17.58 1.32 -4.49
N ALA A 608 -17.45 0.03 -4.82
CA ALA A 608 -16.22 -0.74 -4.62
C ALA A 608 -14.99 -0.12 -5.32
N ALA A 609 -15.21 0.54 -6.45
CA ALA A 609 -14.20 1.29 -7.20
C ALA A 609 -13.74 2.57 -6.50
N ASP A 610 -14.33 2.99 -5.38
CA ASP A 610 -13.94 4.20 -4.64
C ASP A 610 -13.45 3.89 -3.22
N ARG A 611 -13.44 2.61 -2.81
CA ARG A 611 -13.08 2.20 -1.45
C ARG A 611 -11.57 2.19 -1.26
N TYR A 612 -10.97 3.36 -1.10
CA TYR A 612 -9.58 3.49 -0.70
C TYR A 612 -9.31 4.83 0.00
N SER A 613 -8.21 4.88 0.73
CA SER A 613 -7.69 6.10 1.32
C SER A 613 -6.16 6.14 1.30
N TYR A 614 -5.49 5.07 0.87
CA TYR A 614 -4.05 4.90 0.91
C TYR A 614 -3.56 4.21 -0.36
N PHE A 615 -2.32 4.51 -0.79
CA PHE A 615 -1.66 3.82 -1.89
C PHE A 615 -0.39 3.14 -1.38
N TYR A 616 -0.33 1.82 -1.52
CA TYR A 616 0.80 1.01 -1.09
C TYR A 616 1.24 0.07 -2.20
N ARG A 617 2.47 0.28 -2.67
CA ARG A 617 3.16 -0.62 -3.60
C ARG A 617 2.29 -1.06 -4.81
N GLY A 618 1.62 -0.11 -5.45
CA GLY A 618 0.79 -0.39 -6.62
C GLY A 618 -0.66 -0.77 -6.33
N SER A 619 -1.05 -0.86 -5.07
CA SER A 619 -2.43 -1.14 -4.65
C SER A 619 -3.04 0.00 -3.86
N ASN A 620 -4.26 0.39 -4.21
CA ASN A 620 -5.08 1.28 -3.40
C ASN A 620 -5.75 0.48 -2.26
N GLN A 621 -5.75 1.01 -1.04
CA GLN A 621 -6.17 0.32 0.19
C GLN A 621 -7.06 1.25 1.05
N SER A 622 -8.06 0.71 1.73
CA SER A 622 -9.02 1.45 2.57
C SER A 622 -8.65 1.41 4.06
N LEU A 623 -7.56 2.06 4.45
CA LEU A 623 -7.10 2.05 5.85
C LEU A 623 -7.97 2.95 6.75
N ASP A 624 -8.48 4.05 6.20
CA ASP A 624 -9.32 5.01 6.90
C ASP A 624 -10.80 4.68 6.69
N ASN A 625 -11.54 4.54 7.79
CA ASN A 625 -12.94 4.15 7.75
C ASN A 625 -13.78 5.00 8.72
N ILE A 626 -15.09 5.01 8.51
CA ILE A 626 -16.07 5.52 9.48
C ILE A 626 -17.10 4.42 9.76
N PHE A 627 -17.26 4.07 11.04
CA PHE A 627 -18.31 3.18 11.51
C PHE A 627 -19.33 3.98 12.30
N VAL A 628 -20.62 3.72 12.09
CA VAL A 628 -21.69 4.39 12.83
C VAL A 628 -22.61 3.39 13.49
N SER A 629 -23.19 3.74 14.64
CA SER A 629 -24.21 2.91 15.29
C SER A 629 -25.43 2.71 14.40
N LYS A 630 -26.02 1.51 14.44
CA LYS A 630 -27.19 1.16 13.60
C LYS A 630 -28.36 2.12 13.74
N ASN A 631 -28.55 2.74 14.91
CA ASN A 631 -29.62 3.71 15.17
C ASN A 631 -29.48 5.04 14.39
N ILE A 632 -28.36 5.28 13.70
CA ILE A 632 -28.16 6.46 12.84
C ILE A 632 -27.64 6.12 11.43
N ALA A 633 -27.31 4.85 11.16
CA ALA A 633 -26.72 4.41 9.89
C ALA A 633 -27.57 4.78 8.67
N ASP A 634 -28.88 4.56 8.71
CA ASP A 634 -29.80 4.87 7.59
C ASP A 634 -29.95 6.38 7.32
N LYS A 635 -29.47 7.22 8.24
CA LYS A 635 -29.44 8.68 8.11
C LYS A 635 -28.03 9.22 7.87
N THR A 636 -27.09 8.34 7.54
CA THR A 636 -25.69 8.70 7.33
C THR A 636 -25.33 8.57 5.86
N VAL A 637 -24.78 9.64 5.29
CA VAL A 637 -24.07 9.58 4.00
C VAL A 637 -22.57 9.65 4.26
N PHE A 638 -21.78 8.96 3.43
CA PHE A 638 -20.34 8.80 3.60
C PHE A 638 -19.63 8.92 2.26
N SER A 639 -18.42 9.47 2.25
CA SER A 639 -17.55 9.54 1.07
C SER A 639 -16.08 9.60 1.50
N PRO A 640 -15.19 8.79 0.88
CA PRO A 640 -13.78 9.16 0.79
C PRO A 640 -13.63 10.39 -0.11
N VAL A 641 -12.53 11.13 0.02
CA VAL A 641 -12.25 12.33 -0.80
C VAL A 641 -10.82 12.27 -1.30
N HIS A 642 -10.64 11.96 -2.58
CA HIS A 642 -9.34 11.58 -3.13
C HIS A 642 -8.49 12.79 -3.52
N ILE A 643 -7.67 13.25 -2.58
CA ILE A 643 -6.86 14.46 -2.70
C ILE A 643 -5.37 14.24 -2.44
N ASN A 644 -4.99 13.03 -1.98
CA ASN A 644 -3.66 12.69 -1.51
C ASN A 644 -3.14 11.35 -2.06
N ALA A 645 -3.83 10.23 -1.80
CA ALA A 645 -3.27 8.88 -2.00
C ALA A 645 -2.76 8.64 -3.43
N SER A 646 -3.38 9.32 -4.39
CA SER A 646 -3.12 9.20 -5.83
C SER A 646 -2.09 10.20 -6.36
N PHE A 647 -1.58 11.08 -5.50
CA PHE A 647 -0.83 12.28 -5.85
C PHE A 647 0.56 12.31 -5.18
N MET A 648 1.41 13.22 -5.63
CA MET A 648 2.69 13.57 -4.99
C MET A 648 2.62 15.00 -4.46
N GLU A 649 3.63 15.43 -3.71
CA GLU A 649 3.65 16.76 -3.09
C GLU A 649 3.57 17.89 -4.13
N GLU A 650 4.17 17.69 -5.30
CA GLU A 650 4.16 18.57 -6.48
C GLU A 650 2.75 18.75 -7.03
N HIS A 651 1.88 17.76 -6.81
CA HIS A 651 0.48 17.79 -7.21
C HIS A 651 -0.45 18.37 -6.13
N GLY A 652 0.10 18.78 -4.98
CA GLY A 652 -0.66 19.33 -3.85
C GLY A 652 -0.99 18.33 -2.74
N ARG A 653 -0.40 17.12 -2.76
CA ARG A 653 -0.51 16.17 -1.65
C ARG A 653 0.03 16.78 -0.35
N ALA A 654 -0.69 16.52 0.73
CA ALA A 654 -0.36 17.00 2.08
C ALA A 654 -0.09 15.87 3.08
N SER A 655 -0.60 14.67 2.78
CA SER A 655 -0.48 13.45 3.58
C SER A 655 -0.44 12.25 2.65
N ASP A 656 -0.03 11.07 3.12
CA ASP A 656 -0.18 9.82 2.40
C ASP A 656 -1.58 9.21 2.45
N HIS A 657 -2.47 9.75 3.28
CA HIS A 657 -3.86 9.34 3.41
C HIS A 657 -4.84 10.36 2.80
N ASP A 658 -5.90 9.87 2.19
CA ASP A 658 -7.09 10.67 1.86
C ASP A 658 -7.98 10.86 3.10
N PRO A 659 -8.60 12.04 3.29
CA PRO A 659 -9.63 12.20 4.30
C PRO A 659 -10.90 11.42 3.91
N VAL A 660 -11.62 10.95 4.93
CA VAL A 660 -12.97 10.37 4.80
C VAL A 660 -13.96 11.22 5.58
N ILE A 661 -15.18 11.39 5.06
CA ILE A 661 -16.21 12.24 5.67
C ILE A 661 -17.57 11.54 5.73
N ALA A 662 -18.26 11.71 6.84
CA ALA A 662 -19.64 11.32 7.03
C ALA A 662 -20.52 12.54 7.35
N GLN A 663 -21.78 12.48 6.95
CA GLN A 663 -22.81 13.43 7.34
C GLN A 663 -24.01 12.68 7.90
N LEU A 664 -24.41 13.04 9.12
CA LEU A 664 -25.53 12.45 9.85
C LEU A 664 -26.71 13.43 9.82
N ASP A 665 -27.89 12.93 9.43
CA ASP A 665 -29.10 13.74 9.30
C ASP A 665 -29.95 13.71 10.59
N PHE A 666 -30.13 14.89 11.21
CA PHE A 666 -30.94 15.09 12.41
C PHE A 666 -32.23 15.88 12.14
N SER A 667 -32.62 16.03 10.86
CA SER A 667 -33.90 16.65 10.53
C SER A 667 -35.07 15.92 11.20
N LYS A 668 -35.97 16.70 11.79
CA LYS A 668 -37.22 16.16 12.32
C LYS A 668 -38.05 15.67 11.13
N LYS A 669 -38.60 14.46 11.22
CA LYS A 669 -39.50 13.92 10.21
C LYS A 669 -40.67 14.90 10.08
N GLN A 670 -40.87 15.49 8.90
CA GLN A 670 -42.01 16.35 8.67
C GLN A 670 -43.25 15.46 8.77
N GLU A 671 -44.03 15.60 9.84
CA GLU A 671 -45.36 14.99 9.90
C GLU A 671 -46.17 15.59 8.76
N THR A 672 -46.42 14.82 7.71
CA THR A 672 -47.47 15.16 6.76
C THR A 672 -48.76 15.29 7.56
N PRO A 673 -49.41 16.46 7.58
CA PRO A 673 -50.72 16.58 8.21
C PRO A 673 -51.65 15.51 7.59
N PRO A 674 -52.47 14.81 8.37
CA PRO A 674 -53.47 13.92 7.80
C PRO A 674 -54.27 14.73 6.79
N ALA A 675 -54.36 14.22 5.56
CA ALA A 675 -55.10 14.86 4.48
C ALA A 675 -56.49 15.22 5.01
N SER A 676 -56.80 16.53 5.04
CA SER A 676 -58.12 17.01 5.41
C SER A 676 -59.15 16.32 4.50
N PRO A 677 -60.25 15.77 5.05
CA PRO A 677 -61.25 15.13 4.20
C PRO A 677 -61.81 16.17 3.24
N LYS A 678 -61.70 15.90 1.93
CA LYS A 678 -62.36 16.71 0.91
C LYS A 678 -63.87 16.75 1.19
N PRO A 679 -64.55 17.89 0.98
CA PRO A 679 -66.00 17.94 1.05
C PRO A 679 -66.59 16.96 0.03
N SER A 680 -67.50 16.11 0.49
CA SER A 680 -68.33 15.27 -0.35
C SER A 680 -69.34 16.15 -1.09
N ASP A 681 -69.15 16.33 -2.39
CA ASP A 681 -70.21 16.83 -3.27
C ASP A 681 -71.16 15.67 -3.61
N GLU A 682 -72.26 15.60 -2.87
CA GLU A 682 -73.49 14.92 -3.30
C GLU A 682 -74.40 15.93 -4.02
N ASN A 683 -74.58 15.81 -5.35
CA ASN A 683 -75.87 15.41 -5.94
C ASN A 683 -76.01 15.61 -7.47
N LYS A 684 -76.61 14.57 -8.07
CA LYS A 684 -77.47 14.48 -9.28
C LYS A 684 -76.78 14.44 -10.67
N ALA A 685 -77.14 13.54 -11.60
CA ALA A 685 -78.28 12.62 -11.71
C ALA A 685 -77.97 11.40 -12.63
N GLU A 686 -78.66 10.27 -12.37
CA GLU A 686 -79.23 9.24 -13.28
C GLU A 686 -78.68 9.08 -14.72
N LYS A 687 -78.47 7.87 -15.30
CA LYS A 687 -79.41 6.73 -15.37
C LYS A 687 -78.77 5.47 -16.01
N SER A 688 -79.41 4.31 -15.75
CA SER A 688 -79.31 2.96 -16.36
C SER A 688 -77.98 2.21 -16.18
N GLY A 689 -77.90 1.07 -15.48
CA GLY A 689 -78.60 -0.22 -15.70
C GLY A 689 -77.57 -1.16 -16.37
N GLU A 690 -77.27 -2.40 -15.99
CA GLU A 690 -77.94 -3.47 -15.28
C GLU A 690 -76.88 -4.58 -15.03
N LYS A 691 -77.03 -5.40 -13.98
CA LYS A 691 -76.50 -6.78 -13.79
C LYS A 691 -74.97 -7.00 -13.88
N GLY A 692 -74.29 -7.72 -12.98
CA GLY A 692 -74.70 -8.63 -11.93
C GLY A 692 -73.59 -9.70 -11.78
N THR A 693 -73.31 -10.08 -10.53
CA THR A 693 -72.68 -11.34 -10.08
C THR A 693 -71.15 -11.51 -10.20
N LEU A 694 -70.51 -11.42 -9.02
CA LEU A 694 -69.33 -12.18 -8.57
C LEU A 694 -69.63 -13.70 -8.60
N PRO A 695 -68.61 -14.60 -8.59
CA PRO A 695 -68.11 -15.04 -7.28
C PRO A 695 -66.58 -15.17 -7.17
N SER A 696 -66.14 -15.08 -5.92
CA SER A 696 -64.81 -15.45 -5.45
C SER A 696 -64.56 -16.95 -5.54
N THR A 697 -63.29 -17.36 -5.58
CA THR A 697 -62.71 -18.35 -4.64
C THR A 697 -61.18 -18.35 -4.82
N GLY A 698 -60.45 -18.43 -3.70
CA GLY A 698 -59.01 -18.63 -3.71
C GLY A 698 -58.62 -20.09 -3.58
N THR A 699 -57.39 -20.45 -3.97
CA THR A 699 -56.57 -21.45 -3.27
C THR A 699 -55.09 -21.35 -3.68
N LYS A 700 -54.25 -21.88 -2.78
CA LYS A 700 -52.78 -21.81 -2.66
C LYS A 700 -52.01 -22.57 -3.76
N GLY A 701 -50.73 -22.22 -3.94
CA GLY A 701 -49.69 -23.21 -4.33
C GLY A 701 -48.58 -22.70 -5.27
N THR A 702 -47.45 -22.32 -4.67
CA THR A 702 -46.03 -22.59 -5.02
C THR A 702 -45.46 -22.53 -6.46
N GLU A 703 -44.23 -21.98 -6.50
CA GLU A 703 -43.09 -22.18 -7.43
C GLU A 703 -42.74 -21.11 -8.49
N VAL A 704 -41.66 -20.39 -8.16
CA VAL A 704 -40.44 -20.09 -8.94
C VAL A 704 -40.58 -19.85 -10.46
N ALA A 705 -40.37 -18.60 -10.86
CA ALA A 705 -39.63 -18.27 -12.08
C ALA A 705 -39.02 -16.86 -11.98
N VAL A 706 -37.69 -16.81 -11.97
CA VAL A 706 -36.89 -15.60 -12.18
C VAL A 706 -37.07 -15.18 -13.63
N VAL A 707 -37.55 -13.97 -13.88
CA VAL A 707 -37.47 -13.32 -15.21
C VAL A 707 -36.84 -11.96 -15.03
N GLY A 708 -35.62 -11.84 -15.55
CA GLY A 708 -34.88 -10.59 -15.64
C GLY A 708 -35.52 -9.63 -16.65
N LEU A 709 -35.60 -8.36 -16.28
CA LEU A 709 -36.03 -7.28 -17.17
C LEU A 709 -34.79 -6.50 -17.62
N LEU A 710 -34.37 -6.74 -18.86
CA LEU A 710 -33.38 -5.92 -19.60
C LEU A 710 -34.15 -4.94 -20.48
N LEU A 711 -34.09 -3.65 -20.15
CA LEU A 711 -34.64 -2.56 -20.96
C LEU A 711 -33.54 -1.99 -21.87
N PHE A 712 -33.63 -2.29 -23.16
CA PHE A 712 -32.99 -1.52 -24.23
C PHE A 712 -33.87 -0.32 -24.58
N SER A 713 -33.27 0.85 -24.75
CA SER A 713 -33.88 1.95 -25.51
C SER A 713 -32.82 2.64 -26.36
N VAL A 714 -32.87 2.29 -27.65
CA VAL A 714 -32.16 2.92 -28.76
C VAL A 714 -32.93 4.18 -29.15
N THR A 715 -32.23 5.31 -29.30
CA THR A 715 -32.77 6.50 -29.99
C THR A 715 -31.86 6.85 -31.15
N LEU A 716 -32.43 6.99 -32.35
CA LEU A 716 -31.71 7.27 -33.59
C LEU A 716 -32.56 8.22 -34.46
N LEU A 717 -31.86 9.12 -35.17
CA LEU A 717 -32.23 9.91 -36.36
C LEU A 717 -32.89 11.31 -36.18
N PHE A 718 -32.52 12.40 -36.90
CA PHE A 718 -31.42 12.72 -37.86
C PHE A 718 -31.57 14.19 -38.38
N ARG A 719 -30.59 14.64 -39.21
CA ARG A 719 -30.56 15.75 -40.22
C ARG A 719 -29.95 17.10 -39.76
N LYS A 720 -29.11 17.80 -40.52
CA LYS A 720 -28.89 17.85 -42.00
C LYS A 720 -27.51 18.45 -42.34
N LYS A 721 -26.85 17.93 -43.38
CA LYS A 721 -25.65 18.49 -44.07
C LYS A 721 -26.03 19.68 -44.96
N LEU A 722 -25.11 20.64 -45.09
CA LEU A 722 -25.09 21.69 -46.12
C LEU A 722 -23.81 21.55 -46.97
N THR A 723 -23.99 21.65 -48.28
CA THR A 723 -22.99 21.58 -49.35
C THR A 723 -22.55 22.98 -49.79
N LYS A 724 -21.24 23.22 -49.83
CA LYS A 724 -20.49 23.63 -51.03
C LYS A 724 -18.99 23.54 -50.77
#